data_AF-A0AAD5GQV2-F1
#
_entry.id   AF-A0AAD5GQV2-F1
#
_cell.length_a   1.000
_cell.length_b   1.000
_cell.length_c   1.000
_cell.angle_alpha   90.00
_cell.angle_beta   90.00
_cell.angle_gamma   90.00
#
_symmetry.space_group_name_H-M   'P 1'
#
loop_
_entity.id
_entity.type
_entity.pdbx_description
1 polymer ?
#
loop_
_entity_poly.entity_id
_entity_poly.type
_entity_poly.pdbx_seq_one_letter_code
_entity_poly.pdbx_strand_id
1 'polypeptide(L)'
;MWYLCVFYHRLLDYRKPEFESLADLFGAFNNQPSNSHSHSHSLEWKLPEHHHPDSPFHFVNLPSEDIARKIANRSILVKGLYEIWGEGSSYEELKEAINSYPDDRKLPYLTPDSTFRIIFDSFGKVVPFKDQTDRIQAMDYIPFQGRVNLKCPEHKFWLIETDDYGSANGLPPVVDKRIFFGREIGGADRKLRNYLGPTAMDAEVAFLMANQAQAMPGKLVYDPFVGTGSILVAAAHFGAMTMGADIDIRVVRDGRGPDCNVWSNFKQYGLQMPISLLRADNNLPPWRPGLKEMFDAIICDPPYGVRAGGRKSGGRKLLKGVVGPYTVPEEKRTGHIPSTAAYSLAECVHDLLDLAAKMLVMGGRLVYFYPVLRDSDTLDVEFPKHPCFKLIASCEQILSYRYSRVLLTMVKIAPYSDEIKEAARLQHLDFKENHVKWLEEGNLHAAVFSPDFPSSDDPDTKGVKDTKKKYRGKYRDGWHLISHNQTTMQGKRVEKNVKILTLKLSRFSKAIAAVKDQTSIRFAQRAALSELDVAIVKATSHNESPADDCYIQEILSLTATSPLYVSSCVSTISRRLNKTRNWIVALKTLMLVRRLLQEGNKRYAREMFFATRRGTRLLNMSDFRDAFKSNTWDYAAFVRTYSLFLDEELDYKMQGRRGSRSSFALDEKDDEDDTEREDVVVPVHEMENDQLFVRTNHLIQLLDRFLACRPTGEARHNRMVMVALYSILLQSFQIYHDIKEVMGVWIDRFDDLSVPHSVKVYTMANRVAKQYDELDMFYDWCKSVGIARTSEYPEIEKISQQKLEAMDELIKQKADGSKQES
;
A
#
# COMPACT_ATOMS: atom_id res chain seq x y z
N MET A 1 33.66 13.90 9.64
CA MET A 1 33.45 13.25 10.96
C MET A 1 32.49 12.09 10.78
N TRP A 2 32.76 10.95 11.43
CA TRP A 2 31.90 9.78 11.34
C TRP A 2 30.73 9.87 12.34
N TYR A 3 29.52 9.61 11.85
CA TYR A 3 28.31 9.51 12.64
C TYR A 3 27.64 8.16 12.40
N LEU A 4 27.04 7.56 13.42
CA LEU A 4 26.18 6.38 13.27
C LEU A 4 24.77 6.84 12.91
N CYS A 5 24.35 6.56 11.68
CA CYS A 5 23.00 6.75 11.20
C CYS A 5 22.21 5.45 11.40
N VAL A 6 21.11 5.55 12.15
CA VAL A 6 20.17 4.45 12.36
C VAL A 6 18.91 4.74 11.55
N PHE A 7 18.62 3.89 10.56
CA PHE A 7 17.44 4.01 9.72
C PHE A 7 16.25 3.20 10.26
N TYR A 8 15.03 3.59 9.88
CA TYR A 8 13.87 2.72 10.01
C TYR A 8 14.00 1.49 9.10
N HIS A 9 13.54 0.33 9.59
CA HIS A 9 13.67 -0.92 8.88
C HIS A 9 12.59 -1.12 7.79
N ARG A 10 12.49 -0.17 6.85
CA ARG A 10 11.59 -0.19 5.67
C ARG A 10 12.20 0.64 4.54
N LEU A 11 11.66 0.50 3.32
CA LEU A 11 12.07 1.26 2.12
C LEU A 11 13.60 1.34 1.98
N LEU A 12 14.27 0.18 1.97
CA LEU A 12 15.72 0.07 2.08
C LEU A 12 16.44 0.91 1.03
N ASP A 13 15.99 0.81 -0.22
CA ASP A 13 16.59 1.48 -1.37
C ASP A 13 16.43 3.01 -1.34
N TYR A 14 15.55 3.54 -0.48
CA TYR A 14 15.32 4.97 -0.33
C TYR A 14 16.22 5.62 0.73
N ARG A 15 16.82 4.83 1.62
CA ARG A 15 17.56 5.34 2.80
C ARG A 15 18.73 6.24 2.41
N LYS A 16 19.68 5.71 1.62
CA LYS A 16 20.86 6.46 1.19
C LYS A 16 20.50 7.59 0.20
N PRO A 17 19.65 7.36 -0.83
CA PRO A 17 19.26 8.42 -1.75
C PRO A 17 18.56 9.61 -1.09
N GLU A 18 17.69 9.38 -0.10
CA GLU A 18 17.12 10.48 0.70
C GLU A 18 18.24 11.22 1.43
N PHE A 19 19.09 10.49 2.15
CA PHE A 19 20.14 11.07 2.98
C PHE A 19 21.14 11.90 2.17
N GLU A 20 21.62 11.38 1.04
CA GLU A 20 22.57 12.06 0.17
C GLU A 20 21.95 13.29 -0.51
N SER A 21 20.67 13.23 -0.87
CA SER A 21 19.96 14.40 -1.40
C SER A 21 19.83 15.53 -0.37
N LEU A 22 19.62 15.18 0.90
CA LEU A 22 19.61 16.13 2.01
C LEU A 22 21.00 16.67 2.34
N ALA A 23 22.03 15.82 2.28
CA ALA A 23 23.40 16.26 2.46
C ALA A 23 23.81 17.30 1.41
N ASP A 24 23.46 17.05 0.15
CA ASP A 24 23.66 18.01 -0.94
C ASP A 24 22.84 19.30 -0.72
N LEU A 25 21.56 19.17 -0.34
CA LEU A 25 20.69 20.33 -0.04
C LEU A 25 21.26 21.23 1.07
N PHE A 26 21.91 20.64 2.08
CA PHE A 26 22.51 21.38 3.20
C PHE A 26 23.98 21.74 2.97
N GLY A 27 24.50 21.56 1.75
CA GLY A 27 25.82 22.03 1.34
C GLY A 27 26.99 21.16 1.80
N ALA A 28 26.76 19.86 2.04
CA ALA A 28 27.83 18.94 2.44
C ALA A 28 28.95 18.82 1.39
N PHE A 29 28.67 19.15 0.13
CA PHE A 29 29.61 19.04 -0.99
C PHE A 29 30.18 20.40 -1.45
N ASN A 30 29.77 21.52 -0.85
CA ASN A 30 30.14 22.88 -1.31
C ASN A 30 31.65 23.19 -1.23
N ASN A 31 32.39 22.48 -0.38
CA ASN A 31 33.83 22.68 -0.19
C ASN A 31 34.69 21.85 -1.16
N GLN A 32 34.10 21.11 -2.10
CA GLN A 32 34.85 20.37 -3.10
C GLN A 32 35.19 21.30 -4.29
N PRO A 33 36.46 21.36 -4.74
CA PRO A 33 36.86 22.26 -5.81
C PRO A 33 36.11 21.93 -7.10
N SER A 34 35.51 22.95 -7.71
CA SER A 34 34.62 22.89 -8.88
C SER A 34 35.27 22.42 -10.20
N ASN A 35 36.53 21.99 -10.18
CA ASN A 35 37.35 21.75 -11.38
C ASN A 35 37.58 20.27 -11.74
N SER A 36 36.94 19.29 -11.11
CA SER A 36 37.01 17.90 -11.55
C SER A 36 35.64 17.38 -11.98
N HIS A 37 35.47 17.18 -13.30
CA HIS A 37 34.27 16.61 -13.92
C HIS A 37 34.02 15.11 -13.58
N SER A 38 34.63 14.58 -12.52
CA SER A 38 34.68 13.13 -12.25
C SER A 38 34.40 12.70 -10.81
N HIS A 39 34.04 13.60 -9.88
CA HIS A 39 33.68 13.17 -8.53
C HIS A 39 32.17 13.01 -8.36
N SER A 40 31.77 11.77 -8.12
CA SER A 40 30.44 11.39 -7.63
C SER A 40 30.11 12.20 -6.37
N HIS A 41 29.01 12.96 -6.37
CA HIS A 41 28.43 13.60 -5.19
C HIS A 41 27.83 12.53 -4.25
N SER A 42 28.69 11.69 -3.69
CA SER A 42 28.33 10.59 -2.80
C SER A 42 29.07 10.73 -1.48
N LEU A 43 28.38 10.44 -0.38
CA LEU A 43 29.02 10.41 0.94
C LEU A 43 29.82 9.13 1.11
N GLU A 44 30.79 9.16 2.01
CA GLU A 44 31.48 7.94 2.44
C GLU A 44 30.60 7.20 3.45
N TRP A 45 30.27 5.95 3.12
CA TRP A 45 29.49 5.05 3.96
C TRP A 45 30.32 3.85 4.35
N LYS A 46 30.19 3.40 5.60
CA LYS A 46 30.67 2.08 6.02
C LYS A 46 29.65 1.40 6.94
N LEU A 47 29.61 0.09 6.92
CA LEU A 47 28.82 -0.68 7.88
C LEU A 47 29.61 -0.82 9.18
N PRO A 48 28.95 -0.91 10.34
CA PRO A 48 29.61 -1.44 11.53
C PRO A 48 30.07 -2.88 11.25
N GLU A 49 31.10 -3.35 11.95
CA GLU A 49 31.69 -4.67 11.64
C GLU A 49 30.65 -5.78 11.86
N HIS A 50 30.76 -6.85 11.06
CA HIS A 50 29.88 -8.02 11.13
C HIS A 50 28.38 -7.76 10.87
N HIS A 51 28.03 -6.60 10.31
CA HIS A 51 26.65 -6.28 9.91
C HIS A 51 26.35 -6.65 8.45
N HIS A 52 25.14 -7.13 8.21
CA HIS A 52 24.62 -7.40 6.87
C HIS A 52 24.39 -6.08 6.07
N PRO A 53 24.52 -6.07 4.73
CA PRO A 53 24.27 -4.86 3.91
C PRO A 53 22.91 -4.18 4.11
N ASP A 54 21.88 -4.94 4.45
CA ASP A 54 20.52 -4.42 4.72
C ASP A 54 20.31 -3.88 6.15
N SER A 55 21.37 -3.90 6.97
CA SER A 55 21.36 -3.39 8.34
C SER A 55 20.78 -1.97 8.40
N PRO A 56 19.98 -1.63 9.42
CA PRO A 56 19.58 -0.24 9.63
C PRO A 56 20.71 0.64 10.17
N PHE A 57 21.82 0.05 10.61
CA PHE A 57 22.97 0.76 11.18
C PHE A 57 24.02 1.03 10.10
N HIS A 58 24.34 2.29 9.89
CA HIS A 58 25.32 2.73 8.89
C HIS A 58 26.15 3.88 9.46
N PHE A 59 27.47 3.78 9.35
CA PHE A 59 28.33 4.93 9.57
C PHE A 59 28.39 5.80 8.31
N VAL A 60 28.33 7.11 8.51
CA VAL A 60 28.41 8.11 7.44
C VAL A 60 29.39 9.21 7.80
N ASN A 61 30.23 9.61 6.86
CA ASN A 61 31.15 10.73 7.02
C ASN A 61 30.46 12.04 6.60
N LEU A 62 30.36 12.99 7.52
CA LEU A 62 29.80 14.32 7.28
C LEU A 62 30.78 15.43 7.65
N PRO A 63 30.75 16.57 6.94
CA PRO A 63 31.70 17.66 7.17
C PRO A 63 31.44 18.45 8.47
N SER A 64 30.20 18.46 8.98
CA SER A 64 29.87 19.19 10.22
C SER A 64 28.70 18.56 10.99
N GLU A 65 28.65 18.83 12.30
CA GLU A 65 27.53 18.45 13.17
C GLU A 65 26.23 19.20 12.80
N ASP A 66 26.34 20.45 12.37
CA ASP A 66 25.17 21.24 11.94
C ASP A 66 24.46 20.59 10.74
N ILE A 67 25.22 20.11 9.75
CA ILE A 67 24.67 19.37 8.60
C ILE A 67 24.05 18.06 9.07
N ALA A 68 24.72 17.32 9.94
CA ALA A 68 24.20 16.09 10.53
C ALA A 68 22.84 16.33 11.22
N ARG A 69 22.72 17.39 12.02
CA ARG A 69 21.49 17.79 12.71
C ARG A 69 20.39 18.19 11.74
N LYS A 70 20.71 18.97 10.70
CA LYS A 70 19.75 19.38 9.65
C LYS A 70 19.21 18.17 8.88
N ILE A 71 20.07 17.22 8.50
CA ILE A 71 19.66 15.97 7.84
C ILE A 71 18.74 15.17 8.76
N ALA A 72 19.13 14.95 10.02
CA ALA A 72 18.35 14.16 10.97
C ALA A 72 16.96 14.76 11.25
N ASN A 73 16.85 16.09 11.31
CA ASN A 73 15.57 16.78 11.52
C ASN A 73 14.67 16.78 10.27
N ARG A 74 15.25 16.60 9.09
CA ARG A 74 14.55 16.69 7.80
C ARG A 74 14.20 15.35 7.18
N SER A 75 14.97 14.31 7.49
CA SER A 75 14.78 12.97 6.94
C SER A 75 13.53 12.29 7.49
N ILE A 76 12.93 11.45 6.64
CA ILE A 76 11.77 10.62 6.94
C ILE A 76 12.20 9.21 7.39
N LEU A 77 13.30 8.69 6.83
CA LEU A 77 13.78 7.33 7.09
C LEU A 77 14.86 7.24 8.19
N VAL A 78 15.45 8.35 8.63
CA VAL A 78 16.39 8.37 9.76
C VAL A 78 15.62 8.27 11.08
N LYS A 79 15.91 7.24 11.86
CA LYS A 79 15.42 7.08 13.25
C LYS A 79 16.23 7.96 14.19
N GLY A 80 17.55 8.00 14.00
CA GLY A 80 18.47 8.83 14.78
C GLY A 80 19.86 8.88 14.18
N LEU A 81 20.58 9.96 14.48
CA LEU A 81 21.96 10.17 14.08
C LEU A 81 22.79 10.44 15.32
N TYR A 82 23.87 9.68 15.50
CA TYR A 82 24.62 9.61 16.75
C TYR A 82 26.11 9.89 16.53
N GLU A 83 26.69 10.68 17.42
CA GLU A 83 28.14 10.77 17.60
C GLU A 83 28.55 9.64 18.57
N ILE A 84 29.22 8.62 18.03
CA ILE A 84 29.63 7.45 18.80
C ILE A 84 30.92 7.76 19.56
N TRP A 85 30.88 7.58 20.88
CA TRP A 85 32.04 7.70 21.76
C TRP A 85 32.76 6.37 21.92
N GLY A 86 32.04 5.25 21.84
CA GLY A 86 32.65 3.93 21.85
C GLY A 86 31.76 2.87 21.23
N GLU A 87 32.41 1.84 20.71
CA GLU A 87 31.81 0.66 20.15
C GLU A 87 32.60 -0.56 20.61
N GLY A 88 31.92 -1.65 20.98
CA GLY A 88 32.57 -2.88 21.43
C GLY A 88 31.67 -4.11 21.26
N SER A 89 32.26 -5.30 21.33
CA SER A 89 31.52 -6.57 21.39
C SER A 89 31.15 -6.96 22.84
N SER A 90 31.89 -6.42 23.81
CA SER A 90 31.69 -6.55 25.25
C SER A 90 31.56 -5.18 25.93
N TYR A 91 31.09 -5.17 27.19
CA TYR A 91 31.00 -3.93 27.97
C TYR A 91 32.39 -3.41 28.39
N GLU A 92 33.36 -4.31 28.52
CA GLU A 92 34.77 -4.02 28.79
C GLU A 92 35.41 -3.30 27.60
N GLU A 93 35.26 -3.85 26.38
CA GLU A 93 35.74 -3.21 25.16
C GLU A 93 35.06 -1.85 24.93
N LEU A 94 33.76 -1.77 25.18
CA LEU A 94 33.03 -0.50 25.10
C LEU A 94 33.61 0.54 26.06
N LYS A 95 33.92 0.16 27.29
CA LYS A 95 34.52 1.04 28.30
C LYS A 95 35.90 1.53 27.86
N GLU A 96 36.74 0.64 27.33
CA GLU A 96 38.05 1.02 26.78
C GLU A 96 37.91 1.99 25.60
N ALA A 97 36.98 1.73 24.68
CA ALA A 97 36.70 2.59 23.55
C ALA A 97 36.26 4.00 24.00
N ILE A 98 35.32 4.09 24.95
CA ILE A 98 34.84 5.38 25.49
C ILE A 98 35.95 6.15 26.21
N ASN A 99 36.82 5.45 26.95
CA ASN A 99 37.95 6.06 27.63
C ASN A 99 38.98 6.61 26.63
N SER A 100 39.22 5.90 25.51
CA SER A 100 40.13 6.34 24.45
C SER A 100 39.59 7.49 23.58
N TYR A 101 38.28 7.74 23.63
CA TYR A 101 37.66 8.82 22.87
C TYR A 101 38.16 10.19 23.35
N PRO A 102 38.39 11.18 22.46
CA PRO A 102 38.96 12.47 22.85
C PRO A 102 38.12 13.23 23.89
N ASP A 103 38.77 13.65 24.99
CA ASP A 103 38.10 14.34 26.10
C ASP A 103 37.59 15.74 25.71
N ASP A 104 38.31 16.44 24.82
CA ASP A 104 37.88 17.73 24.26
C ASP A 104 36.52 17.65 23.56
N ARG A 105 36.14 16.47 23.06
CA ARG A 105 34.81 16.21 22.46
C ARG A 105 33.76 15.71 23.45
N LYS A 106 34.17 15.06 24.56
CA LYS A 106 33.25 14.55 25.59
C LYS A 106 32.87 15.62 26.62
N LEU A 107 33.87 16.29 27.17
CA LEU A 107 33.75 17.19 28.32
C LEU A 107 32.70 18.29 28.15
N PRO A 108 32.50 18.91 26.96
CA PRO A 108 31.46 19.92 26.77
C PRO A 108 30.03 19.45 27.10
N TYR A 109 29.77 18.13 27.07
CA TYR A 109 28.44 17.55 27.28
C TYR A 109 28.29 16.86 28.65
N LEU A 110 29.30 16.96 29.51
CA LEU A 110 29.35 16.34 30.83
C LEU A 110 29.35 17.37 31.96
N THR A 111 29.14 18.66 31.66
CA THR A 111 29.24 19.80 32.60
C THR A 111 28.14 19.78 33.66
N PRO A 112 28.39 20.36 34.86
CA PRO A 112 27.40 20.41 35.94
C PRO A 112 26.20 21.32 35.62
N ASP A 113 26.38 22.27 34.72
CA ASP A 113 25.39 23.23 34.26
C ASP A 113 24.39 22.65 33.24
N SER A 114 24.70 21.50 32.64
CA SER A 114 23.85 20.87 31.62
C SER A 114 22.86 19.85 32.21
N THR A 115 21.87 19.47 31.41
CA THR A 115 20.92 18.41 31.74
C THR A 115 21.00 17.24 30.77
N PHE A 116 20.92 16.00 31.27
CA PHE A 116 21.06 14.83 30.41
C PHE A 116 20.08 13.70 30.73
N ARG A 117 19.97 12.76 29.77
CA ARG A 117 19.31 11.46 29.94
C ARG A 117 20.08 10.40 29.17
N ILE A 118 20.20 9.21 29.74
CA ILE A 118 20.66 8.01 29.06
C ILE A 118 19.45 7.16 28.65
N ILE A 119 19.45 6.69 27.41
CA ILE A 119 18.41 5.87 26.80
C ILE A 119 19.03 4.54 26.41
N PHE A 120 18.45 3.45 26.88
CA PHE A 120 18.79 2.11 26.41
C PHE A 120 17.86 1.70 25.28
N ASP A 121 18.42 1.19 24.18
CA ASP A 121 17.66 0.58 23.09
C ASP A 121 18.31 -0.74 22.69
N SER A 122 17.48 -1.74 22.38
CA SER A 122 17.97 -3.03 21.89
C SER A 122 17.32 -3.34 20.56
N PHE A 123 18.15 -3.67 19.58
CA PHE A 123 17.69 -4.04 18.25
C PHE A 123 17.38 -5.53 18.19
N GLY A 124 16.14 -5.87 17.85
CA GLY A 124 15.71 -7.26 17.64
C GLY A 124 15.36 -8.04 18.90
N LYS A 125 15.60 -7.51 20.11
CA LYS A 125 15.23 -8.12 21.40
C LYS A 125 14.52 -7.12 22.31
N VAL A 126 13.60 -7.63 23.13
CA VAL A 126 12.97 -6.85 24.20
C VAL A 126 13.67 -7.16 25.51
N VAL A 127 14.30 -6.15 26.11
CA VAL A 127 15.04 -6.28 27.37
C VAL A 127 14.14 -5.83 28.54
N PRO A 128 14.04 -6.59 29.64
CA PRO A 128 13.30 -6.17 30.82
C PRO A 128 13.80 -4.84 31.40
N PHE A 129 12.89 -4.00 31.91
CA PHE A 129 13.23 -2.65 32.41
C PHE A 129 14.30 -2.63 33.51
N LYS A 130 14.31 -3.67 34.38
CA LYS A 130 15.34 -3.81 35.42
C LYS A 130 16.73 -3.94 34.80
N ASP A 131 16.89 -4.87 33.86
CA ASP A 131 18.16 -5.12 33.17
C ASP A 131 18.62 -3.90 32.36
N GLN A 132 17.68 -3.13 31.78
CA GLN A 132 18.03 -1.86 31.14
C GLN A 132 18.62 -0.86 32.14
N THR A 133 18.05 -0.78 33.34
CA THR A 133 18.52 0.11 34.40
C THR A 133 19.89 -0.33 34.90
N ASP A 134 20.10 -1.63 35.12
CA ASP A 134 21.38 -2.19 35.56
C ASP A 134 22.49 -1.91 34.54
N ARG A 135 22.20 -2.01 33.23
CA ARG A 135 23.13 -1.68 32.14
C ARG A 135 23.48 -0.19 32.08
N ILE A 136 22.50 0.68 32.32
CA ILE A 136 22.75 2.13 32.38
C ILE A 136 23.60 2.48 33.62
N GLN A 137 23.33 1.85 34.77
CA GLN A 137 24.10 2.05 36.00
C GLN A 137 25.54 1.59 35.86
N ALA A 138 25.80 0.55 35.08
CA ALA A 138 27.15 0.07 34.77
C ALA A 138 28.01 1.08 33.97
N MET A 139 27.42 2.19 33.49
CA MET A 139 28.12 3.28 32.80
C MET A 139 28.63 4.38 33.76
N ASP A 140 28.71 4.09 35.07
CA ASP A 140 29.16 5.02 36.13
C ASP A 140 30.58 5.57 35.94
N TYR A 141 31.41 4.89 35.17
CA TYR A 141 32.76 5.30 34.83
C TYR A 141 32.81 6.54 33.91
N ILE A 142 31.70 6.93 33.30
CA ILE A 142 31.60 8.18 32.54
C ILE A 142 31.26 9.32 33.51
N PRO A 143 32.09 10.37 33.61
CA PRO A 143 31.97 11.40 34.64
C PRO A 143 30.86 12.42 34.32
N PHE A 144 29.60 11.98 34.26
CA PHE A 144 28.45 12.86 34.11
C PHE A 144 28.28 13.77 35.35
N GLN A 145 28.57 15.07 35.23
CA GLN A 145 28.38 16.03 36.33
C GLN A 145 27.02 16.75 36.25
N GLY A 146 26.35 16.72 35.10
CA GLY A 146 25.07 17.40 34.86
C GLY A 146 23.89 16.79 35.63
N ARG A 147 22.73 17.46 35.58
CA ARG A 147 21.50 16.99 36.25
C ARG A 147 20.67 16.07 35.34
N VAL A 148 20.15 14.97 35.89
CA VAL A 148 19.28 14.05 35.12
C VAL A 148 17.91 14.68 34.87
N ASN A 149 17.52 14.84 33.60
CA ASN A 149 16.20 15.32 33.19
C ASN A 149 15.55 14.33 32.21
N LEU A 150 14.58 13.55 32.68
CA LEU A 150 13.96 12.50 31.87
C LEU A 150 12.96 13.02 30.83
N LYS A 151 12.47 14.26 30.99
CA LYS A 151 11.40 14.85 30.15
C LYS A 151 11.96 15.70 29.02
N CYS A 152 12.84 16.64 29.33
CA CYS A 152 13.39 17.59 28.35
C CYS A 152 14.88 17.83 28.63
N PRO A 153 15.74 16.81 28.42
CA PRO A 153 17.18 16.95 28.59
C PRO A 153 17.78 17.80 27.47
N GLU A 154 18.86 18.52 27.77
CA GLU A 154 19.71 19.16 26.76
C GLU A 154 20.51 18.13 25.96
N HIS A 155 20.97 17.06 26.62
CA HIS A 155 21.78 16.01 26.00
C HIS A 155 21.13 14.63 26.17
N LYS A 156 20.95 13.92 25.05
CA LYS A 156 20.46 12.54 25.03
C LYS A 156 21.62 11.63 24.66
N PHE A 157 21.90 10.67 25.53
CA PHE A 157 22.90 9.63 25.31
C PHE A 157 22.20 8.31 25.08
N TRP A 158 22.72 7.52 24.16
CA TRP A 158 22.13 6.25 23.77
C TRP A 158 23.12 5.13 23.99
N LEU A 159 22.67 4.11 24.72
CA LEU A 159 23.29 2.80 24.81
C LEU A 159 22.48 1.86 23.93
N ILE A 160 23.03 1.51 22.76
CA ILE A 160 22.35 0.71 21.76
C ILE A 160 23.02 -0.67 21.69
N GLU A 161 22.24 -1.72 21.93
CA GLU A 161 22.71 -3.10 21.76
C GLU A 161 22.10 -3.73 20.51
N THR A 162 22.95 -4.26 19.64
CA THR A 162 22.58 -5.20 18.58
C THR A 162 23.09 -6.57 18.99
N ASP A 163 22.23 -7.57 19.05
CA ASP A 163 22.58 -8.91 19.50
C ASP A 163 21.95 -9.94 18.56
N ASP A 164 22.40 -11.20 18.59
CA ASP A 164 21.88 -12.26 17.71
C ASP A 164 20.38 -12.47 17.99
N TYR A 165 19.56 -11.88 17.12
CA TYR A 165 18.11 -11.96 17.16
C TYR A 165 17.57 -13.23 16.47
N GLY A 166 18.46 -14.16 16.08
CA GLY A 166 18.17 -15.38 15.37
C GLY A 166 17.56 -15.14 13.98
N SER A 167 17.24 -16.21 13.26
CA SER A 167 16.52 -16.16 11.98
C SER A 167 15.01 -15.84 12.13
N ALA A 168 14.53 -15.61 13.36
CA ALA A 168 13.11 -15.55 13.70
C ALA A 168 12.38 -14.31 13.15
N ASN A 169 13.11 -13.23 12.83
CA ASN A 169 12.51 -11.95 12.39
C ASN A 169 12.57 -11.74 10.87
N GLY A 170 12.91 -12.78 10.12
CA GLY A 170 13.18 -12.70 8.69
C GLY A 170 14.54 -12.06 8.37
N LEU A 171 15.04 -11.13 9.17
CA LEU A 171 16.37 -10.53 9.07
C LEU A 171 17.51 -11.59 8.99
N PRO A 172 18.59 -11.38 8.22
CA PRO A 172 19.82 -12.13 8.38
C PRO A 172 20.34 -11.79 9.77
N PRO A 173 20.72 -12.81 10.57
CA PRO A 173 21.21 -12.58 11.91
C PRO A 173 22.40 -11.61 11.87
N VAL A 174 22.43 -10.66 12.81
CA VAL A 174 23.69 -10.01 13.15
C VAL A 174 24.57 -11.12 13.73
N VAL A 175 25.72 -11.33 13.12
CA VAL A 175 26.58 -12.49 13.40
C VAL A 175 27.12 -12.43 14.83
N ASP A 176 27.42 -11.21 15.30
CA ASP A 176 28.04 -10.97 16.60
C ASP A 176 27.43 -9.78 17.33
N LYS A 177 27.30 -9.89 18.65
CA LYS A 177 26.80 -8.80 19.50
C LYS A 177 27.68 -7.55 19.34
N ARG A 178 27.04 -6.39 19.18
CA ARG A 178 27.69 -5.07 19.22
C ARG A 178 26.95 -4.12 20.14
N ILE A 179 27.72 -3.28 20.81
CA ILE A 179 27.24 -2.28 21.76
C ILE A 179 27.80 -0.93 21.32
N PHE A 180 26.92 0.04 21.17
CA PHE A 180 27.26 1.42 20.82
C PHE A 180 26.89 2.32 21.98
N PHE A 181 27.79 3.23 22.32
CA PHE A 181 27.48 4.35 23.22
C PHE A 181 27.78 5.68 22.53
N GLY A 182 26.84 6.60 22.55
CA GLY A 182 27.03 7.89 21.90
C GLY A 182 25.99 8.94 22.23
N ARG A 183 26.28 10.18 21.80
CA ARG A 183 25.39 11.34 21.92
C ARG A 183 24.48 11.45 20.71
N GLU A 184 23.19 11.67 20.92
CA GLU A 184 22.23 11.95 19.86
C GLU A 184 22.46 13.35 19.28
N ILE A 185 22.74 13.42 17.98
CA ILE A 185 22.83 14.69 17.24
C ILE A 185 21.43 15.14 16.82
N GLY A 186 20.58 14.20 16.40
CA GLY A 186 19.18 14.47 16.07
C GLY A 186 18.43 13.20 15.71
N GLY A 187 17.11 13.27 15.72
CA GLY A 187 16.23 12.15 15.42
C GLY A 187 14.80 12.61 15.13
N ALA A 188 14.05 11.79 14.40
CA ALA A 188 12.68 12.12 14.01
C ALA A 188 11.71 11.93 15.19
N ASP A 189 11.26 13.03 15.81
CA ASP A 189 10.20 13.00 16.82
C ASP A 189 8.83 12.85 16.12
N ARG A 190 8.31 11.63 16.05
CA ARG A 190 7.11 11.31 15.25
C ARG A 190 5.82 11.82 15.89
N LYS A 191 5.43 13.05 15.57
CA LYS A 191 4.01 13.45 15.48
C LYS A 191 3.48 13.12 14.09
N LEU A 192 3.22 11.84 13.83
CA LEU A 192 2.58 11.37 12.59
C LEU A 192 1.19 12.02 12.43
N ARG A 193 0.91 12.57 11.25
CA ARG A 193 -0.27 13.40 10.92
C ARG A 193 -1.57 12.62 10.81
N ASN A 194 -2.65 13.37 10.99
CA ASN A 194 -4.02 12.99 10.68
C ASN A 194 -4.30 13.23 9.19
N TYR A 195 -4.73 12.17 8.48
CA TYR A 195 -5.36 12.17 7.15
C TYR A 195 -4.46 12.09 5.90
N LEU A 196 -4.88 11.24 4.96
CA LEU A 196 -4.31 10.96 3.64
C LEU A 196 -5.48 10.63 2.69
N GLY A 197 -5.54 11.29 1.53
CA GLY A 197 -6.59 11.08 0.53
C GLY A 197 -6.52 9.72 -0.17
N PRO A 198 -7.63 9.24 -0.76
CA PRO A 198 -7.79 7.86 -1.26
C PRO A 198 -7.16 7.57 -2.64
N THR A 199 -6.66 8.60 -3.33
CA THR A 199 -6.00 8.51 -4.67
C THR A 199 -4.64 9.19 -4.69
N ALA A 200 -4.17 9.57 -3.50
CA ALA A 200 -2.89 10.18 -3.25
C ALA A 200 -1.77 9.13 -3.21
N MET A 201 -0.60 9.50 -3.71
CA MET A 201 0.65 8.83 -3.35
C MET A 201 0.74 8.63 -1.82
N ASP A 202 1.31 7.51 -1.36
CA ASP A 202 1.63 7.31 0.06
C ASP A 202 2.41 8.53 0.56
N ALA A 203 1.87 9.26 1.56
CA ALA A 203 2.41 10.55 1.99
C ALA A 203 3.88 10.44 2.36
N GLU A 204 4.29 9.31 2.95
CA GLU A 204 5.69 9.04 3.27
C GLU A 204 6.56 9.12 2.01
N VAL A 205 6.14 8.47 0.93
CA VAL A 205 6.90 8.45 -0.31
C VAL A 205 6.86 9.82 -0.99
N ALA A 206 5.76 10.57 -0.90
CA ALA A 206 5.70 11.95 -1.42
C ALA A 206 6.73 12.86 -0.72
N PHE A 207 6.92 12.73 0.59
CA PHE A 207 7.99 13.42 1.31
C PHE A 207 9.38 12.97 0.87
N LEU A 208 9.58 11.67 0.62
CA LEU A 208 10.84 11.16 0.08
C LEU A 208 11.16 11.76 -1.29
N MET A 209 10.17 11.84 -2.18
CA MET A 209 10.35 12.52 -3.47
C MET A 209 10.71 14.00 -3.28
N ALA A 210 10.01 14.71 -2.41
CA ALA A 210 10.29 16.13 -2.15
C ALA A 210 11.69 16.35 -1.55
N ASN A 211 12.18 15.43 -0.71
CA ASN A 211 13.56 15.44 -0.23
C ASN A 211 14.57 15.15 -1.34
N GLN A 212 14.33 14.13 -2.19
CA GLN A 212 15.20 13.82 -3.33
C GLN A 212 15.22 14.93 -4.38
N ALA A 213 14.11 15.65 -4.55
CA ALA A 213 13.98 16.83 -5.38
C ALA A 213 14.54 18.11 -4.74
N GLN A 214 15.00 18.02 -3.48
CA GLN A 214 15.59 19.14 -2.74
C GLN A 214 14.64 20.34 -2.59
N ALA A 215 13.36 20.08 -2.33
CA ALA A 215 12.34 21.10 -2.12
C ALA A 215 12.64 21.94 -0.86
N MET A 216 12.71 23.26 -1.01
CA MET A 216 13.02 24.19 0.08
C MET A 216 12.42 25.58 -0.19
N PRO A 217 12.37 26.48 0.82
CA PRO A 217 11.96 27.86 0.60
C PRO A 217 12.77 28.54 -0.51
N GLY A 218 12.08 29.29 -1.37
CA GLY A 218 12.68 29.98 -2.52
C GLY A 218 12.72 29.17 -3.82
N LYS A 219 12.50 27.84 -3.77
CA LYS A 219 12.44 26.99 -4.97
C LYS A 219 11.02 26.85 -5.51
N LEU A 220 10.89 26.74 -6.83
CA LEU A 220 9.67 26.42 -7.55
C LEU A 220 9.64 24.97 -8.01
N VAL A 221 8.70 24.20 -7.46
CA VAL A 221 8.47 22.78 -7.76
C VAL A 221 7.26 22.62 -8.66
N TYR A 222 7.42 21.88 -9.76
CA TYR A 222 6.36 21.61 -10.72
C TYR A 222 5.97 20.13 -10.77
N ASP A 223 4.67 19.84 -10.79
CA ASP A 223 4.13 18.49 -11.01
C ASP A 223 3.24 18.49 -12.28
N PRO A 224 3.72 17.92 -13.42
CA PRO A 224 2.93 17.84 -14.65
C PRO A 224 1.75 16.86 -14.60
N PHE A 225 1.64 16.06 -13.54
CA PHE A 225 0.59 15.04 -13.35
C PHE A 225 0.00 15.14 -11.93
N VAL A 226 -0.43 16.36 -11.56
CA VAL A 226 -0.68 16.76 -10.16
C VAL A 226 -1.71 15.89 -9.45
N GLY A 227 -2.73 15.37 -10.16
CA GLY A 227 -3.77 14.55 -9.57
C GLY A 227 -4.37 15.22 -8.33
N THR A 228 -4.44 14.48 -7.22
CA THR A 228 -4.96 15.01 -5.94
C THR A 228 -4.01 15.98 -5.21
N GLY A 229 -2.84 16.28 -5.77
CA GLY A 229 -1.89 17.29 -5.26
C GLY A 229 -1.02 16.84 -4.09
N SER A 230 -0.90 15.54 -3.84
CA SER A 230 -0.20 15.03 -2.65
C SER A 230 1.33 15.24 -2.70
N ILE A 231 1.91 15.16 -3.89
CA ILE A 231 3.33 15.48 -4.12
C ILE A 231 3.58 16.97 -3.84
N LEU A 232 2.72 17.85 -4.35
CA LEU A 232 2.82 19.28 -4.10
C LEU A 232 2.64 19.63 -2.61
N VAL A 233 1.72 18.98 -1.90
CA VAL A 233 1.58 19.15 -0.44
C VAL A 233 2.90 18.82 0.29
N ALA A 234 3.60 17.77 -0.13
CA ALA A 234 4.89 17.41 0.47
C ALA A 234 5.98 18.45 0.18
N ALA A 235 6.06 18.96 -1.05
CA ALA A 235 6.99 20.04 -1.42
C ALA A 235 6.68 21.36 -0.70
N ALA A 236 5.41 21.74 -0.60
CA ALA A 236 4.97 22.96 0.07
C ALA A 236 5.13 22.90 1.59
N HIS A 237 4.98 21.72 2.20
CA HIS A 237 5.32 21.51 3.60
C HIS A 237 6.78 21.84 3.90
N PHE A 238 7.64 21.63 2.92
CA PHE A 238 9.05 21.98 2.99
C PHE A 238 9.35 23.42 2.57
N GLY A 239 8.31 24.23 2.36
CA GLY A 239 8.38 25.66 2.08
C GLY A 239 8.58 26.01 0.61
N ALA A 240 8.64 25.03 -0.30
CA ALA A 240 8.76 25.31 -1.72
C ALA A 240 7.48 25.92 -2.28
N MET A 241 7.63 26.81 -3.25
CA MET A 241 6.52 27.24 -4.09
C MET A 241 6.15 26.08 -5.01
N THR A 242 4.85 25.89 -5.24
CA THR A 242 4.36 24.73 -6.00
C THR A 242 3.49 25.15 -7.17
N MET A 243 3.59 24.41 -8.26
CA MET A 243 2.76 24.57 -9.44
C MET A 243 2.41 23.18 -9.97
N GLY A 244 1.18 22.99 -10.43
CA GLY A 244 0.71 21.69 -10.90
C GLY A 244 0.01 21.79 -12.24
N ALA A 245 -0.02 20.69 -12.97
CA ALA A 245 -0.88 20.53 -14.12
C ALA A 245 -1.54 19.16 -14.15
N ASP A 246 -2.75 19.09 -14.71
CA ASP A 246 -3.42 17.85 -15.06
C ASP A 246 -4.19 18.02 -16.38
N ILE A 247 -4.37 16.95 -17.14
CA ILE A 247 -5.20 16.99 -18.34
C ILE A 247 -6.70 16.98 -18.00
N ASP A 248 -7.07 16.41 -16.85
CA ASP A 248 -8.43 16.32 -16.35
C ASP A 248 -8.83 17.60 -15.60
N ILE A 249 -9.68 18.42 -16.25
CA ILE A 249 -10.19 19.67 -15.67
C ILE A 249 -10.90 19.46 -14.34
N ARG A 250 -11.50 18.29 -14.10
CA ARG A 250 -12.24 18.00 -12.87
C ARG A 250 -11.28 17.97 -11.68
N VAL A 251 -10.08 17.45 -11.88
CA VAL A 251 -9.03 17.39 -10.84
C VAL A 251 -8.53 18.80 -10.49
N VAL A 252 -8.29 19.62 -11.52
CA VAL A 252 -7.74 20.98 -11.37
C VAL A 252 -8.75 21.95 -10.76
N ARG A 253 -10.02 21.88 -11.20
CA ARG A 253 -11.06 22.85 -10.83
C ARG A 253 -11.88 22.42 -9.61
N ASP A 254 -12.41 21.21 -9.62
CA ASP A 254 -13.52 20.82 -8.75
C ASP A 254 -13.13 19.76 -7.69
N GLY A 255 -12.08 18.97 -7.96
CA GLY A 255 -11.74 17.79 -7.16
C GLY A 255 -12.94 16.84 -7.00
N ARG A 256 -13.31 16.54 -5.75
CA ARG A 256 -14.51 15.79 -5.34
C ARG A 256 -15.56 16.68 -4.68
N GLY A 257 -15.48 18.00 -4.89
CA GLY A 257 -16.37 19.00 -4.29
C GLY A 257 -15.61 20.23 -3.75
N PRO A 258 -16.34 21.26 -3.28
CA PRO A 258 -15.75 22.53 -2.86
C PRO A 258 -14.73 22.39 -1.72
N ASP A 259 -14.93 21.39 -0.84
CA ASP A 259 -14.06 21.12 0.31
C ASP A 259 -13.13 19.92 0.12
N CYS A 260 -13.14 19.27 -1.04
CA CYS A 260 -12.32 18.07 -1.32
C CYS A 260 -11.58 18.19 -2.65
N ASN A 261 -10.62 19.11 -2.72
CA ASN A 261 -9.80 19.38 -3.89
C ASN A 261 -8.35 19.73 -3.47
N VAL A 262 -7.48 20.00 -4.44
CA VAL A 262 -6.09 20.34 -4.15
C VAL A 262 -5.99 21.57 -3.24
N TRP A 263 -6.80 22.60 -3.47
CA TRP A 263 -6.78 23.82 -2.66
C TRP A 263 -7.22 23.57 -1.21
N SER A 264 -8.24 22.73 -1.00
CA SER A 264 -8.70 22.38 0.35
C SER A 264 -7.66 21.55 1.12
N ASN A 265 -6.88 20.71 0.43
CA ASN A 265 -5.74 20.01 1.05
C ASN A 265 -4.72 21.01 1.61
N PHE A 266 -4.31 22.00 0.82
CA PHE A 266 -3.36 23.03 1.26
C PHE A 266 -3.89 23.86 2.41
N LYS A 267 -5.17 24.25 2.35
CA LYS A 267 -5.87 24.95 3.44
C LYS A 267 -5.90 24.13 4.73
N GLN A 268 -6.22 22.84 4.64
CA GLN A 268 -6.29 21.93 5.78
C GLN A 268 -4.96 21.84 6.52
N TYR A 269 -3.84 21.81 5.78
CA TYR A 269 -2.51 21.70 6.37
C TYR A 269 -1.87 23.06 6.71
N GLY A 270 -2.54 24.19 6.45
CA GLY A 270 -2.01 25.53 6.69
C GLY A 270 -0.78 25.83 5.82
N LEU A 271 -0.77 25.34 4.58
CA LEU A 271 0.36 25.48 3.66
C LEU A 271 0.15 26.65 2.68
N GLN A 272 1.25 27.17 2.15
CA GLN A 272 1.23 28.15 1.07
C GLN A 272 0.54 27.55 -0.16
N MET A 273 -0.52 28.20 -0.64
CA MET A 273 -1.28 27.74 -1.81
C MET A 273 -0.39 27.60 -3.06
N PRO A 274 -0.67 26.63 -3.95
CA PRO A 274 0.02 26.54 -5.23
C PRO A 274 -0.09 27.85 -6.00
N ILE A 275 0.99 28.24 -6.69
CA ILE A 275 1.00 29.41 -7.57
C ILE A 275 -0.07 29.25 -8.66
N SER A 276 -0.17 28.04 -9.21
CA SER A 276 -1.17 27.73 -10.23
C SER A 276 -1.40 26.23 -10.33
N LEU A 277 -2.64 25.87 -10.65
CA LEU A 277 -3.00 24.55 -11.14
C LEU A 277 -3.55 24.73 -12.57
N LEU A 278 -2.90 24.12 -13.54
CA LEU A 278 -3.22 24.28 -14.95
C LEU A 278 -3.92 23.05 -15.51
N ARG A 279 -4.93 23.26 -16.36
CA ARG A 279 -5.34 22.20 -17.29
C ARG A 279 -4.34 22.20 -18.44
N ALA A 280 -3.44 21.23 -18.47
CA ALA A 280 -2.39 21.14 -19.49
C ALA A 280 -2.12 19.68 -19.88
N ASP A 281 -1.42 19.53 -20.99
CA ASP A 281 -1.02 18.24 -21.54
C ASP A 281 0.48 18.28 -21.80
N ASN A 282 1.23 17.28 -21.32
CA ASN A 282 2.66 17.20 -21.57
C ASN A 282 3.00 16.92 -23.03
N ASN A 283 2.10 16.27 -23.78
CA ASN A 283 2.31 16.02 -25.21
C ASN A 283 2.27 17.31 -26.05
N LEU A 284 1.52 18.31 -25.58
CA LEU A 284 1.40 19.63 -26.19
C LEU A 284 1.43 20.71 -25.09
N PRO A 285 2.62 20.97 -24.52
CA PRO A 285 2.74 21.78 -23.32
C PRO A 285 2.41 23.25 -23.63
N PRO A 286 1.68 23.95 -22.75
CA PRO A 286 1.15 25.30 -23.00
C PRO A 286 2.20 26.42 -22.85
N TRP A 287 3.48 26.07 -22.86
CA TRP A 287 4.57 27.01 -22.59
C TRP A 287 4.90 27.87 -23.80
N ARG A 288 5.21 29.14 -23.57
CA ARG A 288 5.68 30.03 -24.62
C ARG A 288 6.99 29.49 -25.22
N PRO A 289 7.24 29.59 -26.53
CA PRO A 289 8.41 28.99 -27.17
C PRO A 289 9.76 29.40 -26.55
N GLY A 290 9.89 30.66 -26.12
CA GLY A 290 11.10 31.22 -25.49
C GLY A 290 11.25 30.94 -24.00
N LEU A 291 10.28 30.30 -23.36
CA LEU A 291 10.34 29.97 -21.93
C LEU A 291 11.24 28.74 -21.72
N LYS A 292 12.25 28.88 -20.87
CA LYS A 292 13.21 27.82 -20.50
C LYS A 292 13.61 28.00 -19.03
N GLU A 293 14.07 26.93 -18.39
CA GLU A 293 14.77 26.98 -17.09
C GLU A 293 14.01 27.75 -16.00
N MET A 294 12.73 27.41 -15.82
CA MET A 294 11.83 28.04 -14.85
C MET A 294 11.75 27.29 -13.52
N PHE A 295 11.83 25.97 -13.55
CA PHE A 295 11.57 25.13 -12.39
C PHE A 295 12.87 24.66 -11.75
N ASP A 296 12.94 24.72 -10.42
CA ASP A 296 14.06 24.17 -9.66
C ASP A 296 13.98 22.64 -9.54
N ALA A 297 12.75 22.11 -9.51
CA ALA A 297 12.51 20.67 -9.53
C ALA A 297 11.19 20.32 -10.23
N ILE A 298 11.16 19.15 -10.85
CA ILE A 298 9.96 18.52 -11.39
C ILE A 298 9.76 17.20 -10.66
N ILE A 299 8.58 16.99 -10.08
CA ILE A 299 8.26 15.81 -9.29
C ILE A 299 6.91 15.26 -9.73
N CYS A 300 6.82 13.98 -10.11
CA CYS A 300 5.54 13.44 -10.57
C CYS A 300 5.43 11.90 -10.54
N ASP A 301 4.19 11.40 -10.60
CA ASP A 301 3.86 9.98 -10.81
C ASP A 301 3.08 9.82 -12.13
N PRO A 302 3.77 9.77 -13.30
CA PRO A 302 3.11 9.64 -14.60
C PRO A 302 2.14 8.45 -14.73
N PRO A 303 1.14 8.54 -15.62
CA PRO A 303 0.15 7.48 -15.81
C PRO A 303 0.71 6.32 -16.66
N TYR A 304 1.20 5.27 -16.01
CA TYR A 304 1.81 4.11 -16.68
C TYR A 304 0.83 3.02 -17.18
N GLY A 305 -0.48 3.25 -17.14
CA GLY A 305 -1.46 2.30 -17.68
C GLY A 305 -1.90 1.16 -16.77
N VAL A 306 -1.39 1.04 -15.54
CA VAL A 306 -1.77 -0.05 -14.61
C VAL A 306 -3.05 0.26 -13.82
N ARG A 307 -3.17 1.47 -13.23
CA ARG A 307 -4.36 1.91 -12.46
C ARG A 307 -5.19 2.96 -13.19
N ALA A 308 -4.51 3.79 -13.99
CA ALA A 308 -5.11 4.80 -14.85
C ALA A 308 -4.38 4.75 -16.20
N GLY A 309 -5.13 4.69 -17.29
CA GLY A 309 -4.60 4.74 -18.65
C GLY A 309 -4.03 6.13 -18.94
N GLY A 310 -2.85 6.21 -19.55
CA GLY A 310 -2.30 7.47 -20.03
C GLY A 310 -3.24 8.15 -21.02
N ARG A 311 -3.41 9.47 -20.90
CA ARG A 311 -4.26 10.28 -21.79
C ARG A 311 -3.50 11.49 -22.31
N LYS A 312 -3.62 11.73 -23.62
CA LYS A 312 -3.14 12.95 -24.30
C LYS A 312 -4.27 13.58 -25.10
N SER A 313 -4.12 14.84 -25.48
CA SER A 313 -5.07 15.58 -26.29
C SER A 313 -5.11 14.99 -27.70
N GLY A 314 -6.30 14.68 -28.18
CA GLY A 314 -6.51 14.04 -29.48
C GLY A 314 -7.86 13.33 -29.57
N GLY A 315 -8.47 13.33 -30.75
CA GLY A 315 -9.69 12.55 -31.00
C GLY A 315 -9.35 11.15 -31.50
N ARG A 316 -10.08 10.10 -31.07
CA ARG A 316 -9.91 8.74 -31.64
C ARG A 316 -10.02 8.72 -33.17
N LYS A 317 -10.94 9.49 -33.73
CA LYS A 317 -11.14 9.60 -35.19
C LYS A 317 -10.02 10.40 -35.87
N LEU A 318 -9.47 11.41 -35.17
CA LEU A 318 -8.33 12.21 -35.64
C LEU A 318 -7.06 11.35 -35.75
N LEU A 319 -6.75 10.59 -34.70
CA LEU A 319 -5.56 9.74 -34.65
C LEU A 319 -5.65 8.52 -35.56
N LYS A 320 -6.86 8.06 -35.90
CA LYS A 320 -7.08 7.04 -36.93
C LYS A 320 -7.10 7.59 -38.37
N GLY A 321 -6.85 8.89 -38.55
CA GLY A 321 -6.91 9.56 -39.87
C GLY A 321 -8.31 9.64 -40.49
N VAL A 322 -9.36 9.31 -39.73
CA VAL A 322 -10.76 9.30 -40.21
C VAL A 322 -11.32 10.72 -40.33
N VAL A 323 -10.81 11.66 -39.52
CA VAL A 323 -11.21 13.07 -39.52
C VAL A 323 -9.96 13.94 -39.47
N GLY A 324 -9.89 14.98 -40.31
CA GLY A 324 -8.76 15.92 -40.33
C GLY A 324 -8.73 16.86 -39.11
N PRO A 325 -7.61 17.56 -38.87
CA PRO A 325 -7.52 18.57 -37.82
C PRO A 325 -8.55 19.68 -38.04
N TYR A 326 -9.35 19.95 -37.01
CA TYR A 326 -10.38 20.99 -37.02
C TYR A 326 -9.95 22.12 -36.08
N THR A 327 -10.05 23.35 -36.58
CA THR A 327 -9.81 24.54 -35.76
C THR A 327 -11.09 24.88 -35.01
N VAL A 328 -11.01 24.96 -33.68
CA VAL A 328 -12.15 25.36 -32.85
C VAL A 328 -12.53 26.81 -33.20
N PRO A 329 -13.79 27.08 -33.58
CA PRO A 329 -14.29 28.43 -33.86
C PRO A 329 -14.07 29.33 -32.66
N GLU A 330 -13.75 30.59 -32.91
CA GLU A 330 -13.37 31.55 -31.85
C GLU A 330 -14.45 31.65 -30.76
N GLU A 331 -15.72 31.64 -31.16
CA GLU A 331 -16.89 31.66 -30.27
C GLU A 331 -16.95 30.46 -29.29
N LYS A 332 -16.40 29.32 -29.70
CA LYS A 332 -16.40 28.08 -28.92
C LYS A 332 -15.09 27.84 -28.19
N ARG A 333 -14.11 28.74 -28.31
CA ARG A 333 -12.75 28.57 -27.78
C ARG A 333 -12.71 28.66 -26.25
N THR A 334 -13.47 29.59 -25.68
CA THR A 334 -13.57 29.80 -24.24
C THR A 334 -14.28 28.62 -23.58
N GLY A 335 -13.60 27.93 -22.66
CA GLY A 335 -14.14 26.76 -21.98
C GLY A 335 -14.11 25.47 -22.81
N HIS A 336 -13.54 25.48 -24.03
CA HIS A 336 -13.37 24.26 -24.81
C HIS A 336 -12.44 23.28 -24.09
N ILE A 337 -12.90 22.03 -23.95
CA ILE A 337 -12.10 20.94 -23.44
C ILE A 337 -11.80 20.00 -24.62
N PRO A 338 -10.54 19.93 -25.08
CA PRO A 338 -10.14 19.00 -26.12
C PRO A 338 -10.47 17.55 -25.78
N SER A 339 -10.93 16.80 -26.77
CA SER A 339 -11.03 15.34 -26.68
C SER A 339 -9.68 14.72 -26.35
N THR A 340 -9.69 13.57 -25.68
CA THR A 340 -8.47 12.86 -25.28
C THR A 340 -8.38 11.47 -25.92
N ALA A 341 -7.14 11.02 -26.15
CA ALA A 341 -6.77 9.72 -26.70
C ALA A 341 -5.84 8.97 -25.76
N ALA A 342 -5.55 7.71 -26.06
CA ALA A 342 -4.59 6.93 -25.28
C ALA A 342 -3.18 7.50 -25.44
N TYR A 343 -2.37 7.37 -24.40
CA TYR A 343 -1.01 7.87 -24.33
C TYR A 343 -0.10 6.72 -23.91
N SER A 344 0.80 6.29 -24.80
CA SER A 344 1.70 5.18 -24.48
C SER A 344 2.71 5.59 -23.41
N LEU A 345 3.23 4.61 -22.66
CA LEU A 345 4.26 4.85 -21.64
C LEU A 345 5.51 5.49 -22.25
N ALA A 346 5.97 4.97 -23.39
CA ALA A 346 7.17 5.44 -24.07
C ALA A 346 7.06 6.91 -24.48
N GLU A 347 5.93 7.29 -25.10
CA GLU A 347 5.67 8.68 -25.49
C GLU A 347 5.54 9.60 -24.27
N CYS A 348 4.82 9.14 -23.23
CA CYS A 348 4.63 9.89 -21.99
C CYS A 348 5.94 10.22 -21.27
N VAL A 349 6.84 9.24 -21.18
CA VAL A 349 8.14 9.42 -20.54
C VAL A 349 9.08 10.25 -21.42
N HIS A 350 9.05 10.06 -22.74
CA HIS A 350 9.80 10.90 -23.67
C HIS A 350 9.41 12.38 -23.53
N ASP A 351 8.12 12.69 -23.59
CA ASP A 351 7.62 14.07 -23.51
C ASP A 351 7.86 14.69 -22.13
N LEU A 352 7.83 13.88 -21.05
CA LEU A 352 8.26 14.32 -19.73
C LEU A 352 9.75 14.70 -19.70
N LEU A 353 10.63 13.88 -20.28
CA LEU A 353 12.07 14.15 -20.31
C LEU A 353 12.39 15.38 -21.16
N ASP A 354 11.75 15.55 -22.31
CA ASP A 354 11.91 16.74 -23.16
C ASP A 354 11.44 18.01 -22.46
N LEU A 355 10.24 17.97 -21.85
CA LEU A 355 9.72 19.06 -21.03
C LEU A 355 10.69 19.42 -19.90
N ALA A 356 11.17 18.41 -19.18
CA ALA A 356 12.09 18.60 -18.06
C ALA A 356 13.43 19.17 -18.51
N ALA A 357 13.99 18.68 -19.62
CA ALA A 357 15.26 19.17 -20.16
C ALA A 357 15.18 20.66 -20.52
N LYS A 358 14.05 21.08 -21.09
CA LYS A 358 13.78 22.48 -21.44
C LYS A 358 13.50 23.37 -20.22
N MET A 359 12.70 22.90 -19.27
CA MET A 359 12.10 23.73 -18.22
C MET A 359 12.83 23.69 -16.87
N LEU A 360 13.63 22.67 -16.57
CA LEU A 360 14.44 22.65 -15.35
C LEU A 360 15.64 23.59 -15.47
N VAL A 361 15.99 24.27 -14.39
CA VAL A 361 17.27 24.98 -14.26
C VAL A 361 18.44 24.00 -14.28
N MET A 362 19.64 24.47 -14.66
CA MET A 362 20.87 23.68 -14.51
C MET A 362 21.08 23.27 -13.05
N GLY A 363 21.42 21.99 -12.80
CA GLY A 363 21.48 21.41 -11.46
C GLY A 363 20.10 21.10 -10.84
N GLY A 364 19.00 21.49 -11.48
CA GLY A 364 17.64 21.11 -11.07
C GLY A 364 17.40 19.61 -11.21
N ARG A 365 16.44 19.09 -10.42
CA ARG A 365 16.19 17.64 -10.32
C ARG A 365 14.82 17.25 -10.89
N LEU A 366 14.82 16.19 -11.71
CA LEU A 366 13.63 15.46 -12.14
C LEU A 366 13.49 14.21 -11.28
N VAL A 367 12.35 14.08 -10.59
CA VAL A 367 12.06 12.96 -9.69
C VAL A 367 10.73 12.33 -10.09
N TYR A 368 10.76 11.13 -10.67
CA TYR A 368 9.55 10.51 -11.18
C TYR A 368 9.57 9.00 -11.01
N PHE A 369 8.39 8.39 -10.95
CA PHE A 369 8.28 6.94 -10.94
C PHE A 369 8.38 6.37 -12.36
N TYR A 370 8.88 5.15 -12.45
CA TYR A 370 8.92 4.38 -13.68
C TYR A 370 8.45 2.95 -13.37
N PRO A 371 7.53 2.37 -14.16
CA PRO A 371 7.00 1.04 -13.91
C PRO A 371 8.03 -0.02 -14.33
N VAL A 372 8.13 -1.12 -13.57
CA VAL A 372 9.01 -2.24 -13.90
C VAL A 372 8.25 -3.55 -13.71
N LEU A 373 8.33 -4.41 -14.73
CA LEU A 373 7.84 -5.79 -14.65
C LEU A 373 8.91 -6.65 -13.98
N ARG A 374 8.49 -7.50 -13.05
CA ARG A 374 9.39 -8.39 -12.31
C ARG A 374 9.31 -9.80 -12.91
N ASP A 375 10.08 -10.05 -13.96
CA ASP A 375 10.33 -11.39 -14.47
C ASP A 375 11.59 -11.99 -13.82
N SER A 376 11.62 -13.31 -13.64
CA SER A 376 12.52 -13.96 -12.68
C SER A 376 14.02 -13.94 -13.01
N ASP A 377 14.45 -13.47 -14.20
CA ASP A 377 15.82 -13.68 -14.68
C ASP A 377 16.50 -12.49 -15.39
N THR A 378 15.88 -11.30 -15.46
CA THR A 378 16.52 -10.11 -16.07
C THR A 378 17.03 -9.13 -15.01
N LEU A 379 18.36 -9.11 -14.82
CA LEU A 379 19.06 -8.19 -13.91
C LEU A 379 19.36 -6.81 -14.52
N ASP A 380 19.10 -6.60 -15.81
CA ASP A 380 19.42 -5.35 -16.51
C ASP A 380 18.15 -4.62 -16.96
N VAL A 381 17.49 -3.93 -16.03
CA VAL A 381 16.43 -2.98 -16.38
C VAL A 381 17.09 -1.68 -16.85
N GLU A 382 17.08 -1.44 -18.16
CA GLU A 382 17.56 -0.17 -18.71
C GLU A 382 16.52 0.94 -18.50
N PHE A 383 16.89 1.96 -17.71
CA PHE A 383 16.03 3.12 -17.49
C PHE A 383 16.14 4.13 -18.63
N PRO A 384 15.09 4.92 -18.88
CA PRO A 384 15.11 6.01 -19.84
C PRO A 384 16.31 6.95 -19.63
N LYS A 385 17.03 7.25 -20.71
CA LYS A 385 18.19 8.15 -20.72
C LYS A 385 17.85 9.41 -21.51
N HIS A 386 18.50 10.51 -21.17
CA HIS A 386 18.36 11.76 -21.90
C HIS A 386 19.68 12.56 -21.83
N PRO A 387 20.19 13.16 -22.92
CA PRO A 387 21.49 13.82 -22.94
C PRO A 387 21.69 14.93 -21.89
N CYS A 388 20.62 15.66 -21.54
CA CYS A 388 20.68 16.70 -20.51
C CYS A 388 20.75 16.17 -19.07
N PHE A 389 20.55 14.88 -18.83
CA PHE A 389 20.32 14.34 -17.49
C PHE A 389 21.33 13.25 -17.10
N LYS A 390 21.69 13.25 -15.83
CA LYS A 390 22.41 12.16 -15.17
C LYS A 390 21.50 11.52 -14.12
N LEU A 391 21.30 10.20 -14.21
CA LEU A 391 20.63 9.44 -13.15
C LEU A 391 21.54 9.39 -11.91
N ILE A 392 21.03 9.85 -10.76
CA ILE A 392 21.76 9.88 -9.49
C ILE A 392 21.21 8.90 -8.45
N ALA A 393 19.94 8.49 -8.58
CA ALA A 393 19.38 7.44 -7.74
C ALA A 393 18.24 6.69 -8.44
N SER A 394 18.11 5.40 -8.09
CA SER A 394 17.00 4.52 -8.47
C SER A 394 16.54 3.76 -7.23
N CYS A 395 15.28 3.93 -6.82
CA CYS A 395 14.73 3.32 -5.60
C CYS A 395 13.53 2.44 -5.92
N GLU A 396 13.62 1.12 -5.78
CA GLU A 396 12.51 0.22 -6.10
C GLU A 396 11.44 0.21 -5.00
N GLN A 397 10.18 0.39 -5.40
CA GLN A 397 9.01 0.11 -4.58
C GLN A 397 8.24 -1.08 -5.17
N ILE A 398 8.35 -2.22 -4.49
CA ILE A 398 7.63 -3.44 -4.84
C ILE A 398 6.14 -3.27 -4.49
N LEU A 399 5.28 -3.43 -5.49
CA LEU A 399 3.82 -3.31 -5.34
C LEU A 399 3.14 -4.68 -5.37
N SER A 400 3.65 -5.62 -6.17
CA SER A 400 3.24 -7.02 -6.22
C SER A 400 4.42 -7.92 -6.61
N TYR A 401 4.18 -9.23 -6.73
CA TYR A 401 5.21 -10.18 -7.19
C TYR A 401 5.69 -9.89 -8.62
N ARG A 402 4.77 -9.45 -9.50
CA ARG A 402 5.02 -9.24 -10.94
C ARG A 402 5.28 -7.79 -11.31
N TYR A 403 5.08 -6.86 -10.37
CA TYR A 403 5.09 -5.44 -10.65
C TYR A 403 5.74 -4.64 -9.53
N SER A 404 6.68 -3.80 -9.90
CA SER A 404 7.23 -2.75 -9.06
C SER A 404 7.20 -1.42 -9.80
N ARG A 405 7.45 -0.35 -9.06
CA ARG A 405 7.79 0.94 -9.64
C ARG A 405 9.10 1.42 -9.05
N VAL A 406 9.96 2.00 -9.86
CA VAL A 406 11.25 2.53 -9.46
C VAL A 406 11.15 4.04 -9.44
N LEU A 407 11.49 4.66 -8.32
CA LEU A 407 11.65 6.11 -8.26
C LEU A 407 13.01 6.46 -8.86
N LEU A 408 13.00 7.20 -9.96
CA LEU A 408 14.19 7.69 -10.65
C LEU A 408 14.40 9.16 -10.28
N THR A 409 15.62 9.47 -9.83
CA THR A 409 16.06 10.83 -9.54
C THR A 409 17.20 11.19 -10.47
N MET A 410 16.96 12.18 -11.32
CA MET A 410 17.89 12.66 -12.33
C MET A 410 18.23 14.13 -12.08
N VAL A 411 19.48 14.52 -12.33
CA VAL A 411 19.94 15.91 -12.25
C VAL A 411 20.28 16.45 -13.63
N LYS A 412 19.87 17.68 -13.92
CA LYS A 412 20.18 18.35 -15.19
C LYS A 412 21.64 18.80 -15.21
N ILE A 413 22.41 18.27 -16.15
CA ILE A 413 23.86 18.49 -16.27
C ILE A 413 24.27 19.19 -17.58
N ALA A 414 23.38 19.29 -18.56
CA ALA A 414 23.67 19.96 -19.83
C ALA A 414 22.49 20.83 -20.28
N PRO A 415 22.76 21.94 -21.02
CA PRO A 415 21.71 22.81 -21.55
C PRO A 415 20.89 22.12 -22.64
N TYR A 416 19.68 22.61 -22.87
CA TYR A 416 18.78 22.14 -23.93
C TYR A 416 19.15 22.79 -25.27
N SER A 417 19.94 22.09 -26.09
CA SER A 417 20.42 22.57 -27.40
C SER A 417 19.36 22.46 -28.50
N ASP A 418 19.60 23.15 -29.62
CA ASP A 418 18.72 23.04 -30.78
C ASP A 418 18.80 21.65 -31.45
N GLU A 419 19.92 20.92 -31.33
CA GLU A 419 19.98 19.53 -31.79
C GLU A 419 19.07 18.62 -30.97
N ILE A 420 19.06 18.77 -29.64
CA ILE A 420 18.17 18.00 -28.75
C ILE A 420 16.71 18.32 -29.06
N LYS A 421 16.40 19.60 -29.29
CA LYS A 421 15.06 20.04 -29.68
C LYS A 421 14.60 19.42 -30.99
N GLU A 422 15.48 19.35 -31.99
CA GLU A 422 15.15 18.74 -33.28
C GLU A 422 14.99 17.23 -33.16
N ALA A 423 15.86 16.56 -32.40
CA ALA A 423 15.73 15.12 -32.12
C ALA A 423 14.41 14.79 -31.42
N ALA A 424 14.03 15.56 -30.39
CA ALA A 424 12.75 15.40 -29.70
C ALA A 424 11.55 15.64 -30.65
N ARG A 425 11.65 16.62 -31.56
CA ARG A 425 10.63 16.89 -32.58
C ARG A 425 10.45 15.72 -33.54
N LEU A 426 11.55 15.13 -34.02
CA LEU A 426 11.51 13.96 -34.91
C LEU A 426 10.91 12.75 -34.20
N GLN A 427 11.29 12.49 -32.96
CA GLN A 427 10.72 11.41 -32.16
C GLN A 427 9.22 11.62 -31.87
N HIS A 428 8.79 12.85 -31.62
CA HIS A 428 7.38 13.18 -31.45
C HIS A 428 6.55 12.95 -32.74
N LEU A 429 7.14 13.22 -33.92
CA LEU A 429 6.51 12.87 -35.20
C LEU A 429 6.37 11.36 -35.38
N ASP A 430 7.41 10.58 -35.02
CA ASP A 430 7.35 9.12 -35.06
C ASP A 430 6.22 8.58 -34.17
N PHE A 431 6.11 9.06 -32.92
CA PHE A 431 5.01 8.64 -32.03
C PHE A 431 3.63 8.97 -32.59
N LYS A 432 3.50 10.08 -33.32
CA LYS A 432 2.25 10.50 -33.94
C LYS A 432 1.88 9.64 -35.15
N GLU A 433 2.86 9.32 -36.01
CA GLU A 433 2.66 8.51 -37.22
C GLU A 433 2.44 7.02 -36.88
N ASN A 434 3.18 6.53 -35.87
CA ASN A 434 3.16 5.12 -35.44
C ASN A 434 2.34 4.90 -34.16
N HIS A 435 1.33 5.74 -33.90
CA HIS A 435 0.60 5.76 -32.62
C HIS A 435 0.00 4.41 -32.21
N VAL A 436 -0.56 3.64 -33.16
CA VAL A 436 -1.18 2.34 -32.88
C VAL A 436 -0.12 1.31 -32.47
N LYS A 437 0.99 1.25 -33.19
CA LYS A 437 2.13 0.37 -32.90
C LYS A 437 2.64 0.57 -31.47
N TRP A 438 2.91 1.83 -31.10
CA TRP A 438 3.41 2.18 -29.78
C TRP A 438 2.42 1.91 -28.64
N LEU A 439 1.11 1.85 -28.91
CA LEU A 439 0.10 1.45 -27.93
C LEU A 439 0.08 -0.07 -27.69
N GLU A 440 0.30 -0.86 -28.75
CA GLU A 440 0.35 -2.32 -28.66
C GLU A 440 1.62 -2.78 -27.93
N GLU A 441 2.78 -2.21 -28.27
CA GLU A 441 4.08 -2.51 -27.64
C GLU A 441 4.14 -2.03 -26.16
N GLY A 442 3.36 -1.02 -25.79
CA GLY A 442 3.39 -0.37 -24.48
C GLY A 442 2.33 -0.85 -23.46
N ASN A 443 1.59 -1.93 -23.74
CA ASN A 443 0.46 -2.35 -22.91
C ASN A 443 0.88 -3.09 -21.62
N LEU A 444 1.34 -2.32 -20.63
CA LEU A 444 1.74 -2.84 -19.33
C LEU A 444 0.59 -3.52 -18.55
N HIS A 445 -0.65 -3.11 -18.78
CA HIS A 445 -1.82 -3.69 -18.12
C HIS A 445 -2.00 -5.17 -18.51
N ALA A 446 -1.81 -5.51 -19.79
CA ALA A 446 -1.85 -6.91 -20.21
C ALA A 446 -0.76 -7.72 -19.50
N ALA A 447 0.49 -7.25 -19.52
CA ALA A 447 1.62 -7.95 -18.90
C ALA A 447 1.48 -8.17 -17.37
N VAL A 448 0.95 -7.19 -16.64
CA VAL A 448 0.75 -7.30 -15.17
C VAL A 448 -0.37 -8.30 -14.80
N PHE A 449 -1.38 -8.42 -15.66
CA PHE A 449 -2.58 -9.22 -15.41
C PHE A 449 -2.67 -10.52 -16.22
N SER A 450 -1.68 -10.83 -17.06
CA SER A 450 -1.59 -12.13 -17.76
C SER A 450 -1.53 -13.30 -16.78
N PRO A 451 -2.16 -14.45 -17.06
CA PRO A 451 -1.99 -15.68 -16.30
C PRO A 451 -0.59 -16.28 -16.53
N ASP A 452 0.05 -16.80 -15.48
CA ASP A 452 1.35 -17.48 -15.59
C ASP A 452 1.15 -18.84 -16.28
N PHE A 453 1.64 -18.99 -17.51
CA PHE A 453 1.84 -20.30 -18.14
C PHE A 453 3.33 -20.67 -17.99
N PRO A 454 3.70 -21.83 -17.40
CA PRO A 454 5.03 -22.37 -17.61
C PRO A 454 5.16 -22.73 -19.10
N SER A 455 6.20 -22.21 -19.76
CA SER A 455 6.59 -22.70 -21.08
C SER A 455 6.97 -24.17 -20.97
N SER A 456 6.15 -25.06 -21.52
CA SER A 456 6.57 -26.40 -21.90
C SER A 456 7.54 -26.26 -23.08
N ASP A 457 8.78 -26.73 -22.91
CA ASP A 457 9.51 -27.54 -23.90
C ASP A 457 11.01 -27.64 -23.53
N ASP A 458 11.40 -28.74 -22.86
CA ASP A 458 12.60 -29.53 -23.18
C ASP A 458 12.56 -30.89 -22.42
N PRO A 459 12.46 -32.05 -23.09
CA PRO A 459 12.28 -33.35 -22.43
C PRO A 459 13.58 -34.05 -21.99
N ASP A 460 14.69 -33.34 -21.79
CA ASP A 460 15.95 -33.95 -21.31
C ASP A 460 16.71 -33.09 -20.28
N THR A 461 16.23 -33.08 -19.03
CA THR A 461 17.12 -32.88 -17.87
C THR A 461 16.50 -33.45 -16.59
N LYS A 462 16.71 -34.74 -16.35
CA LYS A 462 16.45 -35.35 -15.04
C LYS A 462 17.49 -34.85 -14.03
N GLY A 463 17.06 -33.98 -13.12
CA GLY A 463 17.57 -33.98 -11.75
C GLY A 463 18.08 -32.64 -11.21
N VAL A 464 17.17 -31.81 -10.68
CA VAL A 464 17.38 -31.05 -9.43
C VAL A 464 16.01 -30.88 -8.76
N LYS A 465 15.93 -31.17 -7.46
CA LYS A 465 14.71 -31.06 -6.64
C LYS A 465 14.13 -29.64 -6.65
N ASP A 466 12.82 -29.57 -6.84
CA ASP A 466 11.95 -28.40 -6.67
C ASP A 466 12.25 -27.58 -5.40
N THR A 467 12.83 -26.39 -5.59
CA THR A 467 12.64 -25.28 -4.67
C THR A 467 11.45 -24.46 -5.16
N LYS A 468 10.29 -24.57 -4.49
CA LYS A 468 9.17 -23.63 -4.66
C LYS A 468 9.72 -22.20 -4.59
N LYS A 469 9.65 -21.45 -5.70
CA LYS A 469 10.14 -20.07 -5.81
C LYS A 469 9.35 -19.20 -4.82
N LYS A 470 10.04 -18.79 -3.74
CA LYS A 470 9.50 -17.96 -2.66
C LYS A 470 9.50 -16.49 -3.06
N TYR A 471 8.46 -15.78 -2.65
CA TYR A 471 8.36 -14.33 -2.74
C TYR A 471 9.59 -13.69 -2.07
N ARG A 472 10.50 -13.10 -2.85
CA ARG A 472 11.65 -12.34 -2.34
C ARG A 472 11.21 -10.97 -1.84
N GLY A 473 10.25 -10.94 -0.92
CA GLY A 473 10.16 -9.86 0.04
C GLY A 473 11.31 -10.10 1.00
N LYS A 474 12.37 -9.29 0.97
CA LYS A 474 13.41 -9.33 2.00
C LYS A 474 12.69 -9.30 3.36
N TYR A 475 12.71 -10.46 4.02
CA TYR A 475 12.17 -10.79 5.34
C TYR A 475 10.70 -11.18 5.37
N ARG A 476 10.39 -12.32 4.75
CA ARG A 476 9.17 -13.08 5.01
C ARG A 476 9.35 -14.59 4.89
N ASP A 477 10.42 -15.14 5.47
CA ASP A 477 10.59 -16.60 5.54
C ASP A 477 11.14 -17.01 6.91
N GLY A 478 10.27 -17.51 7.78
CA GLY A 478 10.64 -17.99 9.10
C GLY A 478 9.46 -18.58 9.89
N TRP A 479 8.51 -19.28 9.24
CA TRP A 479 7.37 -19.90 9.93
C TRP A 479 7.00 -21.30 9.44
N HIS A 480 7.92 -22.02 8.79
CA HIS A 480 7.72 -23.44 8.49
C HIS A 480 9.02 -24.20 8.69
N LEU A 481 9.31 -24.54 9.95
CA LEU A 481 9.94 -25.78 10.43
C LEU A 481 10.33 -25.54 11.88
N ILE A 482 9.59 -26.14 12.81
CA ILE A 482 10.00 -26.75 14.09
C ILE A 482 8.67 -27.09 14.77
N SER A 483 8.13 -28.24 14.39
CA SER A 483 7.22 -29.00 15.22
C SER A 483 7.77 -30.40 15.23
N HIS A 484 8.45 -30.79 16.30
CA HIS A 484 8.25 -32.02 17.05
C HIS A 484 9.42 -32.27 18.02
N ASN A 485 9.04 -32.60 19.26
CA ASN A 485 9.77 -33.32 20.30
C ASN A 485 10.90 -32.58 21.05
N GLN A 486 10.63 -32.12 22.27
CA GLN A 486 10.78 -32.98 23.48
C GLN A 486 10.23 -32.27 24.73
N THR A 487 9.29 -32.95 25.37
CA THR A 487 8.75 -32.69 26.70
C THR A 487 9.74 -33.19 27.75
N THR A 488 10.05 -32.44 28.82
CA THR A 488 9.83 -32.86 30.23
C THR A 488 10.33 -31.88 31.30
N MET A 489 9.45 -31.67 32.28
CA MET A 489 9.68 -31.38 33.71
C MET A 489 10.47 -30.14 34.14
N GLN A 490 9.75 -29.03 34.41
CA GLN A 490 9.78 -28.33 35.71
C GLN A 490 8.59 -27.36 35.84
N GLY A 491 7.38 -27.89 35.59
CA GLY A 491 6.13 -27.23 35.98
C GLY A 491 5.79 -27.59 37.42
N LYS A 492 5.71 -26.58 38.30
CA LYS A 492 4.78 -26.51 39.45
C LYS A 492 4.94 -25.26 40.34
N ARG A 493 5.98 -24.42 40.16
CA ARG A 493 6.12 -23.16 40.93
C ARG A 493 5.80 -21.88 40.14
N VAL A 494 5.79 -21.95 38.81
CA VAL A 494 5.51 -20.81 37.90
C VAL A 494 4.00 -20.62 37.64
N GLU A 495 3.18 -21.69 37.68
CA GLU A 495 1.74 -21.61 37.38
C GLU A 495 0.92 -20.79 38.40
N LYS A 496 1.31 -20.76 39.68
CA LYS A 496 0.58 -19.99 40.69
C LYS A 496 0.79 -18.48 40.53
N ASN A 497 2.02 -18.05 40.22
CA ASN A 497 2.32 -16.62 40.06
C ASN A 497 1.86 -16.09 38.69
N VAL A 498 1.91 -16.91 37.63
CA VAL A 498 1.37 -16.55 36.31
C VAL A 498 -0.16 -16.45 36.34
N LYS A 499 -0.88 -17.33 37.05
CA LYS A 499 -2.35 -17.18 37.20
C LYS A 499 -2.74 -15.90 37.92
N ILE A 500 -2.02 -15.50 38.97
CA ILE A 500 -2.33 -14.29 39.76
C ILE A 500 -2.03 -13.00 38.96
N LEU A 501 -0.95 -12.95 38.19
CA LEU A 501 -0.61 -11.82 37.30
C LEU A 501 -1.52 -11.73 36.07
N THR A 502 -1.91 -12.86 35.48
CA THR A 502 -2.84 -12.92 34.33
C THR A 502 -4.27 -12.53 34.75
N LEU A 503 -4.71 -12.90 35.95
CA LEU A 503 -6.00 -12.48 36.51
C LEU A 503 -6.05 -10.97 36.78
N LYS A 504 -4.96 -10.36 37.27
CA LYS A 504 -4.87 -8.91 37.53
C LYS A 504 -4.82 -8.08 36.22
N LEU A 505 -4.09 -8.52 35.20
CA LEU A 505 -4.05 -7.86 33.88
C LEU A 505 -5.38 -7.95 33.12
N SER A 506 -6.12 -9.06 33.24
CA SER A 506 -7.44 -9.19 32.60
C SER A 506 -8.50 -8.23 33.16
N ARG A 507 -8.44 -7.93 34.47
CA ARG A 507 -9.38 -7.00 35.14
C ARG A 507 -9.13 -5.56 34.74
N PHE A 508 -7.86 -5.14 34.60
CA PHE A 508 -7.52 -3.81 34.11
C PHE A 508 -7.88 -3.60 32.64
N SER A 509 -7.62 -4.59 31.76
CA SER A 509 -8.03 -4.50 30.35
C SER A 509 -9.54 -4.51 30.17
N LYS A 510 -10.28 -5.30 30.97
CA LYS A 510 -11.75 -5.27 30.99
C LYS A 510 -12.29 -3.96 31.56
N ALA A 511 -11.66 -3.38 32.58
CA ALA A 511 -12.01 -2.07 33.12
C ALA A 511 -11.73 -0.94 32.13
N ILE A 512 -10.61 -0.96 31.40
CA ILE A 512 -10.29 0.01 30.35
C ILE A 512 -11.26 -0.13 29.16
N ALA A 513 -11.62 -1.36 28.78
CA ALA A 513 -12.62 -1.61 27.74
C ALA A 513 -14.02 -1.11 28.16
N ALA A 514 -14.44 -1.40 29.41
CA ALA A 514 -15.69 -0.92 29.97
C ALA A 514 -15.71 0.61 30.13
N VAL A 515 -14.58 1.23 30.53
CA VAL A 515 -14.43 2.68 30.60
C VAL A 515 -14.44 3.30 29.21
N LYS A 516 -13.84 2.66 28.18
CA LYS A 516 -13.92 3.12 26.79
C LYS A 516 -15.34 3.01 26.24
N ASP A 517 -16.04 1.93 26.53
CA ASP A 517 -17.44 1.74 26.11
C ASP A 517 -18.35 2.76 26.83
N GLN A 518 -18.20 2.96 28.14
CA GLN A 518 -18.92 3.99 28.91
C GLN A 518 -18.53 5.41 28.52
N THR A 519 -17.27 5.67 28.19
CA THR A 519 -16.80 6.99 27.71
C THR A 519 -17.35 7.25 26.32
N SER A 520 -17.38 6.25 25.43
CA SER A 520 -18.02 6.36 24.12
C SER A 520 -19.53 6.59 24.24
N ILE A 521 -20.20 5.91 25.18
CA ILE A 521 -21.62 6.10 25.49
C ILE A 521 -21.87 7.50 26.10
N ARG A 522 -21.05 7.96 27.04
CA ARG A 522 -21.17 9.29 27.67
C ARG A 522 -20.80 10.43 26.72
N PHE A 523 -19.84 10.23 25.81
CA PHE A 523 -19.56 11.17 24.73
C PHE A 523 -20.69 11.19 23.70
N ALA A 524 -21.30 10.04 23.37
CA ALA A 524 -22.50 9.99 22.54
C ALA A 524 -23.68 10.72 23.21
N GLN A 525 -23.88 10.58 24.53
CA GLN A 525 -24.91 11.27 25.30
C GLN A 525 -24.68 12.78 25.46
N ARG A 526 -23.42 13.26 25.49
CA ARG A 526 -23.08 14.69 25.64
C ARG A 526 -22.99 15.46 24.32
N ALA A 527 -22.98 14.79 23.18
CA ALA A 527 -22.80 15.39 21.86
C ALA A 527 -24.10 15.58 21.05
N ALA A 528 -25.29 15.37 21.64
CA ALA A 528 -26.59 15.43 20.94
C ALA A 528 -26.63 14.59 19.65
N LEU A 529 -26.09 13.36 19.69
CA LEU A 529 -26.09 12.40 18.57
C LEU A 529 -27.13 11.28 18.77
N SER A 530 -27.63 10.73 17.66
CA SER A 530 -28.83 9.87 17.55
C SER A 530 -28.76 8.52 18.27
N GLU A 531 -29.90 7.97 18.69
CA GLU A 531 -30.08 6.61 19.26
C GLU A 531 -29.34 5.51 18.47
N LEU A 532 -29.25 5.69 17.15
CA LEU A 532 -28.51 4.83 16.21
C LEU A 532 -27.03 4.63 16.59
N ASP A 533 -26.32 5.68 17.01
CA ASP A 533 -24.89 5.57 17.36
C ASP A 533 -24.68 4.74 18.63
N VAL A 534 -25.63 4.83 19.58
CA VAL A 534 -25.61 4.04 20.82
C VAL A 534 -25.83 2.57 20.51
N ALA A 535 -26.83 2.25 19.67
CA ALA A 535 -27.10 0.88 19.24
C ALA A 535 -25.89 0.26 18.52
N ILE A 536 -25.25 1.01 17.60
CA ILE A 536 -24.03 0.56 16.90
C ILE A 536 -22.91 0.27 17.91
N VAL A 537 -22.67 1.14 18.90
CA VAL A 537 -21.62 0.93 19.91
C VAL A 537 -21.88 -0.31 20.76
N LYS A 538 -23.12 -0.57 21.14
CA LYS A 538 -23.50 -1.77 21.91
C LYS A 538 -23.33 -3.05 21.08
N ALA A 539 -23.79 -3.04 19.82
CA ALA A 539 -23.65 -4.13 18.87
C ALA A 539 -22.17 -4.48 18.57
N THR A 540 -21.26 -3.52 18.73
CA THR A 540 -19.84 -3.67 18.39
C THR A 540 -18.93 -3.47 19.60
N SER A 541 -19.44 -3.75 20.80
CA SER A 541 -18.73 -3.61 22.08
C SER A 541 -17.55 -4.58 22.23
N HIS A 542 -16.67 -4.30 23.19
CA HIS A 542 -15.48 -5.11 23.47
C HIS A 542 -15.77 -6.46 24.16
N ASN A 543 -17.05 -6.80 24.39
CA ASN A 543 -17.45 -8.06 25.02
C ASN A 543 -17.02 -9.27 24.17
N GLU A 544 -16.43 -10.29 24.80
CA GLU A 544 -15.97 -11.53 24.17
C GLU A 544 -17.14 -12.43 23.70
N SER A 545 -18.37 -12.16 24.15
CA SER A 545 -19.60 -12.81 23.66
C SER A 545 -20.18 -12.09 22.42
N PRO A 546 -20.84 -12.81 21.49
CA PRO A 546 -21.58 -12.21 20.38
C PRO A 546 -22.53 -11.10 20.84
N ALA A 547 -22.81 -10.14 19.97
CA ALA A 547 -23.75 -9.07 20.30
C ALA A 547 -25.16 -9.62 20.43
N ASP A 548 -25.93 -9.07 21.36
CA ASP A 548 -27.35 -9.38 21.48
C ASP A 548 -28.09 -8.87 20.23
N ASP A 549 -28.97 -9.71 19.66
CA ASP A 549 -29.66 -9.41 18.41
C ASP A 549 -30.57 -8.18 18.54
N CYS A 550 -31.02 -7.83 19.75
CA CYS A 550 -31.84 -6.66 20.01
C CYS A 550 -31.21 -5.35 19.50
N TYR A 551 -29.88 -5.20 19.60
CA TYR A 551 -29.19 -4.01 19.09
C TYR A 551 -29.14 -3.97 17.56
N ILE A 552 -29.05 -5.13 16.92
CA ILE A 552 -29.07 -5.24 15.45
C ILE A 552 -30.47 -4.91 14.94
N GLN A 553 -31.52 -5.44 15.58
CA GLN A 553 -32.91 -5.11 15.29
C GLN A 553 -33.22 -3.63 15.51
N GLU A 554 -32.67 -3.02 16.55
CA GLU A 554 -32.78 -1.58 16.82
C GLU A 554 -32.14 -0.75 15.68
N ILE A 555 -30.93 -1.12 15.22
CA ILE A 555 -30.27 -0.46 14.07
C ILE A 555 -31.09 -0.62 12.79
N LEU A 556 -31.58 -1.83 12.51
CA LEU A 556 -32.42 -2.10 11.34
C LEU A 556 -33.71 -1.27 11.37
N SER A 557 -34.39 -1.21 12.53
CA SER A 557 -35.59 -0.40 12.74
C SER A 557 -35.34 1.09 12.53
N LEU A 558 -34.30 1.65 13.15
CA LEU A 558 -33.95 3.07 13.03
C LEU A 558 -33.53 3.47 11.61
N THR A 559 -33.01 2.53 10.83
CA THR A 559 -32.55 2.79 9.45
C THR A 559 -33.57 2.39 8.38
N ALA A 560 -34.70 1.81 8.77
CA ALA A 560 -35.77 1.41 7.86
C ALA A 560 -36.48 2.60 7.21
N THR A 561 -36.58 3.73 7.91
CA THR A 561 -37.48 4.84 7.56
C THR A 561 -36.84 5.95 6.73
N SER A 562 -35.53 6.20 6.84
CA SER A 562 -34.89 7.29 6.08
C SER A 562 -33.48 6.97 5.55
N PRO A 563 -33.18 7.35 4.29
CA PRO A 563 -31.86 7.17 3.66
C PRO A 563 -30.72 7.88 4.39
N LEU A 564 -31.01 8.99 5.09
CA LEU A 564 -30.02 9.74 5.86
C LEU A 564 -29.50 8.92 7.05
N TYR A 565 -30.35 8.12 7.69
CA TYR A 565 -29.92 7.20 8.76
C TYR A 565 -29.07 6.05 8.22
N VAL A 566 -29.33 5.56 7.01
CA VAL A 566 -28.48 4.55 6.34
C VAL A 566 -27.08 5.11 6.10
N SER A 567 -26.97 6.32 5.54
CA SER A 567 -25.67 6.96 5.29
C SER A 567 -24.91 7.28 6.60
N SER A 568 -25.63 7.76 7.62
CA SER A 568 -25.08 7.97 8.97
C SER A 568 -24.57 6.66 9.60
N CYS A 569 -25.35 5.58 9.51
CA CYS A 569 -24.97 4.25 9.99
C CYS A 569 -23.67 3.76 9.34
N VAL A 570 -23.59 3.83 8.00
CA VAL A 570 -22.40 3.44 7.23
C VAL A 570 -21.17 4.29 7.63
N SER A 571 -21.35 5.60 7.85
CA SER A 571 -20.29 6.50 8.31
C SER A 571 -19.77 6.12 9.71
N THR A 572 -20.67 5.82 10.66
CA THR A 572 -20.30 5.39 12.02
C THR A 572 -19.59 4.04 12.02
N ILE A 573 -20.08 3.06 11.25
CA ILE A 573 -19.44 1.75 11.06
C ILE A 573 -18.03 1.93 10.47
N SER A 574 -17.89 2.75 9.42
CA SER A 574 -16.60 3.06 8.79
C SER A 574 -15.61 3.65 9.78
N ARG A 575 -16.05 4.63 10.58
CA ARG A 575 -15.22 5.25 11.61
C ARG A 575 -14.75 4.24 12.65
N ARG A 576 -15.61 3.29 13.02
CA ARG A 576 -15.29 2.27 14.03
C ARG A 576 -14.27 1.25 13.52
N LEU A 577 -14.44 0.73 12.31
CA LEU A 577 -13.48 -0.18 11.68
C LEU A 577 -12.10 0.48 11.51
N ASN A 578 -12.06 1.75 11.08
CA ASN A 578 -10.79 2.46 10.87
C ASN A 578 -10.03 2.80 12.17
N LYS A 579 -10.73 2.95 13.30
CA LYS A 579 -10.10 3.34 14.58
C LYS A 579 -9.79 2.16 15.50
N THR A 580 -10.47 1.03 15.34
CA THR A 580 -10.28 -0.10 16.25
C THR A 580 -8.95 -0.82 16.01
N ARG A 581 -8.30 -1.21 17.10
CA ARG A 581 -7.14 -2.12 17.10
C ARG A 581 -7.43 -3.39 17.90
N ASN A 582 -8.70 -3.73 18.08
CA ASN A 582 -9.17 -4.90 18.82
C ASN A 582 -9.97 -5.79 17.87
N TRP A 583 -9.55 -7.06 17.75
CA TRP A 583 -10.14 -8.01 16.79
C TRP A 583 -11.61 -8.31 17.07
N ILE A 584 -12.06 -8.26 18.34
CA ILE A 584 -13.45 -8.53 18.73
C ILE A 584 -14.35 -7.43 18.17
N VAL A 585 -13.96 -6.17 18.39
CA VAL A 585 -14.70 -5.01 17.89
C VAL A 585 -14.70 -5.02 16.36
N ALA A 586 -13.56 -5.30 15.73
CA ALA A 586 -13.46 -5.39 14.28
C ALA A 586 -14.39 -6.48 13.73
N LEU A 587 -14.32 -7.70 14.27
CA LEU A 587 -15.13 -8.82 13.82
C LEU A 587 -16.63 -8.58 14.03
N LYS A 588 -17.04 -8.09 15.20
CA LYS A 588 -18.45 -7.72 15.44
C LYS A 588 -18.96 -6.65 14.49
N THR A 589 -18.10 -5.69 14.15
CA THR A 589 -18.47 -4.64 13.19
C THR A 589 -18.63 -5.20 11.79
N LEU A 590 -17.79 -6.16 11.38
CA LEU A 590 -17.95 -6.88 10.11
C LEU A 590 -19.18 -7.79 10.11
N MET A 591 -19.49 -8.47 11.21
CA MET A 591 -20.73 -9.23 11.37
C MET A 591 -21.97 -8.34 11.28
N LEU A 592 -21.91 -7.12 11.84
CA LEU A 592 -22.97 -6.12 11.67
C LEU A 592 -23.11 -5.72 10.20
N VAL A 593 -22.01 -5.43 9.49
CA VAL A 593 -22.05 -5.14 8.06
C VAL A 593 -22.72 -6.27 7.27
N ARG A 594 -22.35 -7.52 7.56
CA ARG A 594 -22.97 -8.71 6.95
C ARG A 594 -24.47 -8.73 7.16
N ARG A 595 -24.93 -8.56 8.40
CA ARG A 595 -26.36 -8.54 8.77
C ARG A 595 -27.11 -7.41 8.05
N LEU A 596 -26.53 -6.20 7.99
CA LEU A 596 -27.12 -5.08 7.26
C LEU A 596 -27.21 -5.31 5.75
N LEU A 597 -26.26 -6.04 5.15
CA LEU A 597 -26.29 -6.42 3.73
C LEU A 597 -27.28 -7.56 3.42
N GLN A 598 -27.73 -8.30 4.44
CA GLN A 598 -28.71 -9.39 4.31
C GLN A 598 -30.14 -8.93 4.62
N GLU A 599 -30.32 -8.25 5.75
CA GLU A 599 -31.64 -7.92 6.33
C GLU A 599 -31.98 -6.43 6.24
N GLY A 600 -30.98 -5.59 5.96
CA GLY A 600 -31.17 -4.14 5.89
C GLY A 600 -31.76 -3.68 4.57
N ASN A 601 -32.08 -2.38 4.52
CA ASN A 601 -32.53 -1.70 3.31
C ASN A 601 -31.55 -1.94 2.13
N LYS A 602 -32.08 -2.23 0.93
CA LYS A 602 -31.28 -2.42 -0.31
C LYS A 602 -30.30 -1.26 -0.60
N ARG A 603 -30.52 -0.08 -0.01
CA ARG A 603 -29.61 1.07 -0.04
C ARG A 603 -28.29 0.84 0.70
N TYR A 604 -28.22 -0.04 1.70
CA TYR A 604 -26.97 -0.36 2.41
C TYR A 604 -25.89 -0.84 1.47
N ALA A 605 -26.22 -1.75 0.54
CA ALA A 605 -25.26 -2.20 -0.46
C ALA A 605 -24.70 -1.00 -1.24
N ARG A 606 -25.57 -0.05 -1.66
CA ARG A 606 -25.18 1.13 -2.44
C ARG A 606 -24.29 2.07 -1.63
N GLU A 607 -24.73 2.45 -0.44
CA GLU A 607 -23.98 3.34 0.45
C GLU A 607 -22.65 2.73 0.88
N MET A 608 -22.61 1.44 1.22
CA MET A 608 -21.38 0.75 1.58
C MET A 608 -20.43 0.61 0.39
N PHE A 609 -20.94 0.28 -0.80
CA PHE A 609 -20.14 0.17 -2.01
C PHE A 609 -19.52 1.51 -2.39
N PHE A 610 -20.31 2.58 -2.34
CA PHE A 610 -19.81 3.93 -2.58
C PHE A 610 -18.91 4.41 -1.46
N ALA A 611 -19.13 4.06 -0.18
CA ALA A 611 -18.18 4.34 0.89
C ALA A 611 -16.83 3.68 0.58
N THR A 612 -16.82 2.36 0.33
CA THR A 612 -15.62 1.59 -0.03
C THR A 612 -14.88 2.18 -1.23
N ARG A 613 -15.59 2.66 -2.28
CA ARG A 613 -14.99 3.12 -3.54
C ARG A 613 -14.80 4.65 -3.67
N ARG A 614 -15.47 5.47 -2.84
CA ARG A 614 -15.27 6.94 -2.76
C ARG A 614 -14.25 7.34 -1.69
N GLY A 615 -13.50 6.38 -1.14
CA GLY A 615 -12.29 6.66 -0.37
C GLY A 615 -12.38 6.48 1.13
N THR A 616 -13.51 6.04 1.66
CA THR A 616 -13.57 5.43 3.00
C THR A 616 -13.35 3.93 2.83
N ARG A 617 -12.17 3.43 3.22
CA ARG A 617 -11.79 2.00 3.15
C ARG A 617 -12.62 1.12 4.10
N LEU A 618 -13.95 1.13 3.97
CA LEU A 618 -14.88 0.51 4.92
C LEU A 618 -14.51 -0.96 5.20
N LEU A 619 -14.22 -1.73 4.15
CA LEU A 619 -13.90 -3.17 4.23
C LEU A 619 -12.44 -3.52 3.89
N ASN A 620 -11.56 -2.54 3.63
CA ASN A 620 -10.14 -2.85 3.41
C ASN A 620 -9.39 -2.87 4.74
N MET A 621 -9.33 -4.07 5.33
CA MET A 621 -8.67 -4.33 6.62
C MET A 621 -7.31 -5.03 6.46
N SER A 622 -6.69 -5.04 5.27
CA SER A 622 -5.46 -5.81 4.97
C SER A 622 -4.29 -5.59 5.94
N ASP A 623 -4.17 -4.40 6.51
CA ASP A 623 -3.13 -4.01 7.48
C ASP A 623 -3.54 -4.20 8.96
N PHE A 624 -4.75 -4.71 9.22
CA PHE A 624 -5.28 -4.84 10.57
C PHE A 624 -4.41 -5.75 11.46
N ARG A 625 -4.11 -5.26 12.67
CA ARG A 625 -3.40 -5.99 13.74
C ARG A 625 -4.04 -5.67 15.09
N ASP A 626 -4.14 -6.68 15.94
CA ASP A 626 -4.58 -6.50 17.32
C ASP A 626 -3.41 -5.99 18.19
N ALA A 627 -3.65 -4.93 18.96
CA ALA A 627 -2.60 -4.22 19.70
C ALA A 627 -2.41 -4.73 21.14
N PHE A 628 -3.31 -5.57 21.68
CA PHE A 628 -3.44 -5.77 23.13
C PHE A 628 -3.11 -7.18 23.65
N LYS A 629 -2.97 -8.19 22.77
CA LYS A 629 -2.65 -9.57 23.18
C LYS A 629 -1.56 -10.15 22.26
N SER A 630 -0.50 -10.71 22.83
CA SER A 630 0.67 -11.24 22.10
C SER A 630 0.40 -12.52 21.29
N ASN A 631 -0.79 -13.12 21.40
CA ASN A 631 -1.15 -14.39 20.76
C ASN A 631 -2.43 -14.30 19.89
N THR A 632 -2.71 -13.14 19.27
CA THR A 632 -3.96 -12.91 18.53
C THR A 632 -3.81 -12.78 17.00
N TRP A 633 -2.69 -13.25 16.45
CA TRP A 633 -2.43 -13.20 15.01
C TRP A 633 -3.45 -13.99 14.19
N ASP A 634 -3.88 -15.16 14.66
CA ASP A 634 -4.93 -15.97 14.02
C ASP A 634 -6.26 -15.23 13.91
N TYR A 635 -6.65 -14.47 14.95
CA TYR A 635 -7.88 -13.67 14.93
C TYR A 635 -7.77 -12.50 13.96
N ALA A 636 -6.62 -11.82 13.92
CA ALA A 636 -6.38 -10.75 12.96
C ALA A 636 -6.33 -11.27 11.52
N ALA A 637 -5.79 -12.48 11.28
CA ALA A 637 -5.84 -13.15 9.99
C ALA A 637 -7.29 -13.41 9.56
N PHE A 638 -8.12 -13.98 10.44
CA PHE A 638 -9.54 -14.23 10.17
C PHE A 638 -10.33 -12.93 9.91
N VAL A 639 -10.10 -11.87 10.68
CA VAL A 639 -10.74 -10.55 10.43
C VAL A 639 -10.42 -10.03 9.03
N ARG A 640 -9.18 -10.22 8.55
CA ARG A 640 -8.77 -9.77 7.21
C ARG A 640 -9.45 -10.55 6.10
N THR A 641 -9.47 -11.88 6.22
CA THR A 641 -10.09 -12.74 5.20
C THR A 641 -11.60 -12.58 5.19
N TYR A 642 -12.24 -12.46 6.35
CA TYR A 642 -13.68 -12.16 6.47
C TYR A 642 -14.04 -10.80 5.84
N SER A 643 -13.20 -9.78 6.06
CA SER A 643 -13.40 -8.45 5.46
C SER A 643 -13.30 -8.47 3.94
N LEU A 644 -12.35 -9.22 3.38
CA LEU A 644 -12.19 -9.41 1.93
C LEU A 644 -13.36 -10.17 1.32
N PHE A 645 -13.91 -11.16 2.03
CA PHE A 645 -15.12 -11.86 1.60
C PHE A 645 -16.32 -10.92 1.47
N LEU A 646 -16.57 -10.06 2.47
CA LEU A 646 -17.65 -9.09 2.41
C LEU A 646 -17.45 -8.06 1.29
N ASP A 647 -16.21 -7.66 1.01
CA ASP A 647 -15.89 -6.71 -0.06
C ASP A 647 -16.21 -7.30 -1.45
N GLU A 648 -15.85 -8.57 -1.67
CA GLU A 648 -16.16 -9.30 -2.89
C GLU A 648 -17.67 -9.55 -3.04
N GLU A 649 -18.36 -9.88 -1.94
CA GLU A 649 -19.81 -10.07 -1.93
C GLU A 649 -20.54 -8.78 -2.32
N LEU A 650 -20.06 -7.65 -1.82
CA LEU A 650 -20.61 -6.33 -2.11
C LEU A 650 -20.43 -5.96 -3.58
N ASP A 651 -19.30 -6.31 -4.18
CA ASP A 651 -19.05 -6.10 -5.61
C ASP A 651 -19.99 -6.97 -6.46
N TYR A 652 -20.14 -8.25 -6.12
CA TYR A 652 -21.05 -9.17 -6.81
C TYR A 652 -22.50 -8.65 -6.79
N LYS A 653 -23.00 -8.18 -5.64
CA LYS A 653 -24.35 -7.61 -5.49
C LYS A 653 -24.58 -6.35 -6.34
N MET A 654 -23.53 -5.58 -6.65
CA MET A 654 -23.66 -4.35 -7.44
C MET A 654 -23.71 -4.56 -8.94
N GLN A 655 -23.24 -5.69 -9.43
CA GLN A 655 -23.16 -5.96 -10.85
C GLN A 655 -24.48 -6.45 -11.46
N GLY A 656 -25.35 -7.08 -10.67
CA GLY A 656 -26.72 -7.43 -11.10
C GLY A 656 -27.55 -6.24 -11.60
N ARG A 657 -27.14 -5.00 -11.28
CA ARG A 657 -27.77 -3.74 -11.69
C ARG A 657 -27.17 -3.11 -12.96
N ARG A 658 -26.13 -3.70 -13.56
CA ARG A 658 -25.39 -3.13 -14.70
C ARG A 658 -25.80 -3.65 -16.07
N GLY A 659 -26.80 -4.54 -16.15
CA GLY A 659 -27.22 -5.23 -17.38
C GLY A 659 -27.74 -4.35 -18.54
N SER A 660 -27.79 -3.02 -18.43
CA SER A 660 -28.22 -2.15 -19.53
C SER A 660 -27.49 -0.80 -19.64
N ARG A 661 -26.37 -0.58 -18.94
CA ARG A 661 -25.58 0.65 -19.10
C ARG A 661 -24.09 0.36 -19.17
N SER A 662 -23.58 0.51 -20.40
CA SER A 662 -22.18 0.79 -20.73
C SER A 662 -21.49 1.63 -19.64
N SER A 663 -20.26 1.24 -19.30
CA SER A 663 -19.33 1.87 -18.34
C SER A 663 -18.95 3.34 -18.65
N PHE A 664 -19.58 3.97 -19.64
CA PHE A 664 -19.28 5.33 -20.09
C PHE A 664 -20.57 6.11 -20.40
N ALA A 665 -21.29 6.50 -19.36
CA ALA A 665 -22.17 7.68 -19.36
C ALA A 665 -22.64 7.93 -17.92
N LEU A 666 -22.05 8.92 -17.27
CA LEU A 666 -22.74 9.67 -16.22
C LEU A 666 -22.76 11.11 -16.70
N ASP A 667 -23.68 11.38 -17.62
CA ASP A 667 -24.34 12.67 -17.67
C ASP A 667 -25.28 12.73 -16.46
N GLU A 668 -25.19 13.83 -15.71
CA GLU A 668 -26.17 14.18 -14.68
C GLU A 668 -27.48 14.61 -15.35
N LYS A 669 -28.58 13.97 -14.92
CA LYS A 669 -30.01 14.34 -14.92
C LYS A 669 -30.75 13.05 -14.55
N ASP A 670 -31.55 12.90 -13.50
CA ASP A 670 -32.34 13.84 -12.72
C ASP A 670 -32.43 13.35 -11.25
N ASP A 671 -32.43 14.27 -10.29
CA ASP A 671 -33.14 14.09 -9.03
C ASP A 671 -34.61 14.38 -9.32
N GLU A 672 -35.41 13.36 -9.64
CA GLU A 672 -36.87 13.35 -9.41
C GLU A 672 -37.44 11.97 -9.80
N ASP A 673 -38.04 11.32 -8.79
CA ASP A 673 -38.94 10.16 -8.85
C ASP A 673 -38.39 8.81 -9.36
N ASP A 674 -37.60 8.12 -8.51
CA ASP A 674 -37.23 6.71 -8.71
C ASP A 674 -38.37 5.81 -8.15
N THR A 675 -39.46 5.70 -8.91
CA THR A 675 -40.44 4.62 -8.71
C THR A 675 -39.71 3.29 -8.85
N GLU A 676 -39.92 2.38 -7.90
CA GLU A 676 -39.33 1.05 -7.82
C GLU A 676 -39.45 0.29 -9.16
N ARG A 677 -38.43 0.37 -10.03
CA ARG A 677 -38.27 -0.59 -11.12
C ARG A 677 -37.74 -1.88 -10.51
N GLU A 678 -38.62 -2.87 -10.36
CA GLU A 678 -38.23 -4.23 -10.00
C GLU A 678 -37.15 -4.71 -10.99
N ASP A 679 -36.00 -5.11 -10.45
CA ASP A 679 -34.89 -5.69 -11.20
C ASP A 679 -35.41 -6.94 -11.95
N VAL A 680 -35.53 -6.90 -13.27
CA VAL A 680 -35.84 -8.09 -14.08
C VAL A 680 -34.63 -9.02 -14.01
N VAL A 681 -34.70 -10.03 -13.14
CA VAL A 681 -33.68 -11.07 -13.02
C VAL A 681 -33.79 -11.97 -14.24
N VAL A 682 -32.87 -11.81 -15.20
CA VAL A 682 -32.75 -12.73 -16.34
C VAL A 682 -32.32 -14.11 -15.80
N PRO A 683 -33.10 -15.18 -16.04
CA PRO A 683 -32.71 -16.54 -15.66
C PRO A 683 -31.33 -16.91 -16.24
N VAL A 684 -30.52 -17.67 -15.49
CA VAL A 684 -29.14 -17.99 -15.87
C VAL A 684 -29.06 -18.69 -17.23
N HIS A 685 -30.04 -19.52 -17.57
CA HIS A 685 -30.12 -20.23 -18.85
C HIS A 685 -30.43 -19.32 -20.05
N GLU A 686 -30.95 -18.11 -19.82
CA GLU A 686 -31.25 -17.10 -20.85
C GLU A 686 -30.14 -16.05 -21.00
N MET A 687 -29.08 -16.11 -20.16
CA MET A 687 -27.99 -15.13 -20.20
C MET A 687 -27.10 -15.30 -21.44
N GLU A 688 -26.68 -14.17 -22.02
CA GLU A 688 -25.67 -14.13 -23.08
C GLU A 688 -24.30 -14.62 -22.58
N ASN A 689 -23.49 -15.20 -23.47
CA ASN A 689 -22.21 -15.82 -23.09
C ASN A 689 -21.25 -14.85 -22.38
N ASP A 690 -21.19 -13.58 -22.80
CA ASP A 690 -20.35 -12.56 -22.16
C ASP A 690 -20.80 -12.25 -20.72
N GLN A 691 -22.11 -12.17 -20.48
CA GLN A 691 -22.66 -11.95 -19.15
C GLN A 691 -22.44 -13.18 -18.26
N LEU A 692 -22.59 -14.36 -18.84
CA LEU A 692 -22.35 -15.63 -18.16
C LEU A 692 -20.88 -15.74 -17.73
N PHE A 693 -19.92 -15.37 -18.58
CA PHE A 693 -18.49 -15.39 -18.24
C PHE A 693 -18.15 -14.45 -17.08
N VAL A 694 -18.72 -13.26 -17.06
CA VAL A 694 -18.54 -12.31 -15.94
C VAL A 694 -19.11 -12.92 -14.66
N ARG A 695 -20.33 -13.45 -14.70
CA ARG A 695 -20.97 -14.10 -13.56
C ARG A 695 -20.17 -15.28 -13.03
N THR A 696 -19.68 -16.17 -13.90
CA THR A 696 -18.85 -17.33 -13.53
C THR A 696 -17.58 -16.90 -12.80
N ASN A 697 -16.84 -15.93 -13.35
CA ASN A 697 -15.60 -15.46 -12.73
C ASN A 697 -15.83 -14.87 -11.33
N HIS A 698 -16.91 -14.11 -11.15
CA HIS A 698 -17.24 -13.55 -9.84
C HIS A 698 -17.62 -14.62 -8.82
N LEU A 699 -18.42 -15.61 -9.21
CA LEU A 699 -18.78 -16.71 -8.33
C LEU A 699 -17.55 -17.53 -7.91
N ILE A 700 -16.65 -17.84 -8.86
CA ILE A 700 -15.35 -18.48 -8.59
C ILE A 700 -14.54 -17.65 -7.60
N GLN A 701 -14.46 -16.34 -7.80
CA GLN A 701 -13.69 -15.44 -6.94
C GLN A 701 -14.31 -15.34 -5.53
N LEU A 702 -15.65 -15.32 -5.43
CA LEU A 702 -16.36 -15.28 -4.17
C LEU A 702 -16.17 -16.58 -3.37
N LEU A 703 -16.14 -17.73 -4.06
CA LEU A 703 -15.80 -19.01 -3.46
C LEU A 703 -14.35 -19.04 -2.93
N ASP A 704 -13.37 -18.51 -3.67
CA ASP A 704 -11.99 -18.37 -3.17
C ASP A 704 -11.91 -17.51 -1.89
N ARG A 705 -12.67 -16.41 -1.84
CA ARG A 705 -12.72 -15.58 -0.63
C ARG A 705 -13.32 -16.34 0.55
N PHE A 706 -14.36 -17.15 0.31
CA PHE A 706 -14.95 -17.99 1.35
C PHE A 706 -13.94 -19.05 1.86
N LEU A 707 -13.26 -19.76 0.95
CA LEU A 707 -12.25 -20.75 1.32
C LEU A 707 -11.11 -20.13 2.15
N ALA A 708 -10.70 -18.90 1.82
CA ALA A 708 -9.71 -18.13 2.59
C ALA A 708 -10.18 -17.75 4.01
N CYS A 709 -11.49 -17.79 4.31
CA CYS A 709 -12.02 -17.56 5.66
C CYS A 709 -11.83 -18.75 6.60
N ARG A 710 -11.19 -19.85 6.18
CA ARG A 710 -10.90 -20.98 7.07
C ARG A 710 -10.03 -20.55 8.25
N PRO A 711 -10.50 -20.66 9.51
CA PRO A 711 -9.76 -20.16 10.67
C PRO A 711 -8.51 -21.03 10.94
N THR A 712 -7.45 -20.37 11.42
CA THR A 712 -6.17 -21.01 11.79
C THR A 712 -5.90 -20.94 13.29
N GLY A 713 -5.00 -21.79 13.78
CA GLY A 713 -4.53 -21.80 15.18
C GLY A 713 -5.64 -21.66 16.22
N GLU A 714 -5.51 -20.70 17.12
CA GLU A 714 -6.44 -20.47 18.26
C GLU A 714 -7.82 -19.91 17.82
N ALA A 715 -7.94 -19.39 16.59
CA ALA A 715 -9.21 -18.91 16.07
C ALA A 715 -10.19 -20.06 15.78
N ARG A 716 -9.68 -21.27 15.50
CA ARG A 716 -10.47 -22.48 15.18
C ARG A 716 -11.45 -22.89 16.28
N HIS A 717 -11.11 -22.59 17.53
CA HIS A 717 -11.88 -23.00 18.71
C HIS A 717 -12.64 -21.85 19.36
N ASN A 718 -12.62 -20.65 18.75
CA ASN A 718 -13.21 -19.47 19.34
C ASN A 718 -14.68 -19.31 18.95
N ARG A 719 -15.56 -19.19 19.96
CA ARG A 719 -17.01 -19.05 19.77
C ARG A 719 -17.41 -17.86 18.89
N MET A 720 -16.75 -16.70 19.01
CA MET A 720 -17.06 -15.53 18.16
C MET A 720 -16.74 -15.80 16.70
N VAL A 721 -15.58 -16.42 16.44
CA VAL A 721 -15.14 -16.80 15.09
C VAL A 721 -16.10 -17.82 14.48
N MET A 722 -16.54 -18.82 15.26
CA MET A 722 -17.54 -19.79 14.81
C MET A 722 -18.88 -19.14 14.44
N VAL A 723 -19.38 -18.21 15.27
CA VAL A 723 -20.63 -17.49 14.99
C VAL A 723 -20.49 -16.61 13.74
N ALA A 724 -19.36 -15.93 13.56
CA ALA A 724 -19.09 -15.18 12.34
C ALA A 724 -19.02 -16.11 11.12
N LEU A 725 -18.34 -17.25 11.24
CA LEU A 725 -18.16 -18.23 10.18
C LEU A 725 -19.50 -18.85 9.74
N TYR A 726 -20.42 -19.14 10.68
CA TYR A 726 -21.75 -19.65 10.35
C TYR A 726 -22.48 -18.79 9.31
N SER A 727 -22.42 -17.45 9.45
CA SER A 727 -23.11 -16.52 8.54
C SER A 727 -22.61 -16.54 7.09
N ILE A 728 -21.33 -16.87 6.88
CA ILE A 728 -20.73 -16.96 5.54
C ILE A 728 -20.74 -18.41 5.02
N LEU A 729 -20.81 -19.40 5.92
CA LEU A 729 -21.00 -20.81 5.59
C LEU A 729 -22.37 -21.04 4.95
N LEU A 730 -23.45 -20.49 5.51
CA LEU A 730 -24.77 -20.59 4.87
C LEU A 730 -24.78 -19.96 3.47
N GLN A 731 -23.98 -18.91 3.28
CA GLN A 731 -23.86 -18.29 1.97
C GLN A 731 -23.05 -19.13 0.99
N SER A 732 -22.03 -19.87 1.46
CA SER A 732 -21.26 -20.75 0.57
C SER A 732 -22.10 -21.86 -0.02
N PHE A 733 -23.19 -22.28 0.64
CA PHE A 733 -24.17 -23.21 0.07
C PHE A 733 -24.84 -22.61 -1.17
N GLN A 734 -25.30 -21.36 -1.08
CA GLN A 734 -25.86 -20.66 -2.25
C GLN A 734 -24.81 -20.45 -3.34
N ILE A 735 -23.59 -20.03 -2.98
CA ILE A 735 -22.50 -19.85 -3.96
C ILE A 735 -22.21 -21.16 -4.71
N TYR A 736 -22.18 -22.29 -4.01
CA TYR A 736 -22.02 -23.60 -4.63
C TYR A 736 -23.16 -23.92 -5.61
N HIS A 737 -24.42 -23.69 -5.22
CA HIS A 737 -25.56 -23.91 -6.11
C HIS A 737 -25.53 -22.99 -7.34
N ASP A 738 -25.17 -21.72 -7.17
CA ASP A 738 -25.03 -20.76 -8.26
C ASP A 738 -23.90 -21.16 -9.23
N ILE A 739 -22.76 -21.64 -8.73
CA ILE A 739 -21.66 -22.16 -9.57
C ILE A 739 -22.13 -23.42 -10.29
N LYS A 740 -22.79 -24.35 -9.60
CA LYS A 740 -23.32 -25.57 -10.20
C LYS A 740 -24.28 -25.28 -11.35
N GLU A 741 -25.20 -24.33 -11.17
CA GLU A 741 -26.14 -23.90 -12.20
C GLU A 741 -25.42 -23.31 -13.42
N VAL A 742 -24.50 -22.35 -13.20
CA VAL A 742 -23.73 -21.71 -14.28
C VAL A 742 -22.83 -22.69 -15.01
N MET A 743 -22.22 -23.64 -14.29
CA MET A 743 -21.42 -24.72 -14.89
C MET A 743 -22.29 -25.68 -15.71
N GLY A 744 -23.52 -25.96 -15.28
CA GLY A 744 -24.49 -26.73 -16.05
C GLY A 744 -24.79 -26.08 -17.41
N VAL A 745 -25.09 -24.78 -17.41
CA VAL A 745 -25.33 -24.01 -18.64
C VAL A 745 -24.10 -24.00 -19.55
N TRP A 746 -22.89 -23.90 -19.00
CA TRP A 746 -21.67 -23.96 -19.79
C TRP A 746 -21.43 -25.33 -20.43
N ILE A 747 -21.76 -26.41 -19.71
CA ILE A 747 -21.67 -27.78 -20.24
C ILE A 747 -22.68 -27.95 -21.38
N ASP A 748 -23.93 -27.52 -21.20
CA ASP A 748 -24.98 -27.64 -22.22
C ASP A 748 -24.64 -26.86 -23.51
N ARG A 749 -23.97 -25.71 -23.38
CA ARG A 749 -23.58 -24.87 -24.52
C ARG A 749 -22.20 -25.23 -25.11
N PHE A 750 -21.46 -26.16 -24.51
CA PHE A 750 -20.02 -26.33 -24.78
C PHE A 750 -19.71 -26.70 -26.24
N ASP A 751 -20.58 -27.49 -26.86
CA ASP A 751 -20.45 -27.96 -28.24
C ASP A 751 -20.65 -26.83 -29.27
N ASP A 752 -21.41 -25.79 -28.93
CA ASP A 752 -21.67 -24.65 -29.82
C ASP A 752 -20.68 -23.49 -29.63
N LEU A 753 -19.78 -23.58 -28.64
CA LEU A 753 -18.79 -22.54 -28.38
C LEU A 753 -17.64 -22.57 -29.39
N SER A 754 -17.15 -21.37 -29.73
CA SER A 754 -15.89 -21.18 -30.46
C SER A 754 -14.70 -21.73 -29.65
N VAL A 755 -13.65 -22.18 -30.34
CA VAL A 755 -12.44 -22.75 -29.70
C VAL A 755 -11.89 -21.84 -28.57
N PRO A 756 -11.74 -20.51 -28.75
CA PRO A 756 -11.29 -19.63 -27.66
C PRO A 756 -12.24 -19.58 -26.46
N HIS A 757 -13.55 -19.67 -26.68
CA HIS A 757 -14.55 -19.71 -25.60
C HIS A 757 -14.56 -21.06 -24.88
N SER A 758 -14.46 -22.17 -25.62
CA SER A 758 -14.34 -23.52 -25.03
C SER A 758 -13.10 -23.65 -24.15
N VAL A 759 -11.95 -23.11 -24.56
CA VAL A 759 -10.73 -23.07 -23.72
C VAL A 759 -10.98 -22.29 -22.42
N LYS A 760 -11.61 -21.11 -22.49
CA LYS A 760 -11.96 -20.34 -21.28
C LYS A 760 -12.86 -21.13 -20.34
N VAL A 761 -13.92 -21.75 -20.85
CA VAL A 761 -14.83 -22.58 -20.03
C VAL A 761 -14.09 -23.76 -19.40
N TYR A 762 -13.23 -24.45 -20.15
CA TYR A 762 -12.40 -25.55 -19.64
C TYR A 762 -11.46 -25.10 -18.51
N THR A 763 -10.83 -23.93 -18.62
CA THR A 763 -9.99 -23.39 -17.55
C THR A 763 -10.79 -23.06 -16.29
N MET A 764 -12.02 -22.52 -16.45
CA MET A 764 -12.92 -22.26 -15.32
C MET A 764 -13.38 -23.57 -14.66
N ALA A 765 -13.74 -24.58 -15.45
CA ALA A 765 -14.14 -25.91 -14.96
C ALA A 765 -13.03 -26.56 -14.12
N ASN A 766 -11.78 -26.52 -14.58
CA ASN A 766 -10.62 -27.01 -13.84
C ASN A 766 -10.42 -26.29 -12.50
N ARG A 767 -10.62 -24.97 -12.47
CA ARG A 767 -10.51 -24.19 -11.23
C ARG A 767 -11.63 -24.55 -10.26
N VAL A 768 -12.87 -24.63 -10.73
CA VAL A 768 -14.03 -25.02 -9.93
C VAL A 768 -13.85 -26.43 -9.36
N ALA A 769 -13.33 -27.39 -10.14
CA ALA A 769 -13.06 -28.74 -9.67
C ALA A 769 -12.13 -28.75 -8.43
N LYS A 770 -11.02 -28.02 -8.49
CA LYS A 770 -10.09 -27.88 -7.35
C LYS A 770 -10.74 -27.16 -6.16
N GLN A 771 -11.52 -26.11 -6.42
CA GLN A 771 -12.24 -25.41 -5.36
C GLN A 771 -13.27 -26.31 -4.67
N TYR A 772 -13.93 -27.21 -5.41
CA TYR A 772 -14.89 -28.17 -4.84
C TYR A 772 -14.22 -29.19 -3.92
N ASP A 773 -13.01 -29.65 -4.24
CA ASP A 773 -12.23 -30.49 -3.33
C ASP A 773 -11.87 -29.77 -2.03
N GLU A 774 -11.42 -28.51 -2.12
CA GLU A 774 -11.12 -27.70 -0.93
C GLU A 774 -12.38 -27.37 -0.12
N LEU A 775 -13.50 -27.11 -0.80
CA LEU A 775 -14.80 -26.81 -0.19
C LEU A 775 -15.33 -28.02 0.58
N ASP A 776 -15.22 -29.21 0.01
CA ASP A 776 -15.61 -30.48 0.63
C ASP A 776 -14.82 -30.72 1.93
N MET A 777 -13.49 -30.58 1.87
CA MET A 777 -12.64 -30.64 3.06
C MET A 777 -12.98 -29.58 4.11
N PHE A 778 -13.40 -28.39 3.68
CA PHE A 778 -13.78 -27.33 4.60
C PHE A 778 -15.14 -27.60 5.24
N TYR A 779 -16.12 -28.10 4.49
CA TYR A 779 -17.42 -28.53 5.00
C TYR A 779 -17.30 -29.66 6.00
N ASP A 780 -16.45 -30.66 5.75
CA ASP A 780 -16.21 -31.74 6.70
C ASP A 780 -15.59 -31.25 8.01
N TRP A 781 -14.67 -30.29 7.93
CA TRP A 781 -14.18 -29.63 9.13
C TRP A 781 -15.30 -28.88 9.87
N CYS A 782 -16.13 -28.10 9.17
CA CYS A 782 -17.27 -27.39 9.77
C CYS A 782 -18.29 -28.33 10.42
N LYS A 783 -18.57 -29.51 9.81
CA LYS A 783 -19.40 -30.58 10.39
C LYS A 783 -18.75 -31.14 11.67
N SER A 784 -17.45 -31.42 11.64
CA SER A 784 -16.72 -31.96 12.80
C SER A 784 -16.71 -31.02 14.01
N VAL A 785 -16.73 -29.71 13.76
CA VAL A 785 -16.75 -28.66 14.79
C VAL A 785 -18.18 -28.29 15.21
N GLY A 786 -19.19 -28.69 14.45
CA GLY A 786 -20.60 -28.44 14.74
C GLY A 786 -21.06 -27.01 14.44
N ILE A 787 -20.54 -26.39 13.38
CA ILE A 787 -20.87 -25.00 13.01
C ILE A 787 -22.33 -24.88 12.51
N ALA A 788 -22.77 -25.84 11.71
CA ALA A 788 -24.13 -25.96 11.19
C ALA A 788 -24.58 -27.43 11.30
N ARG A 789 -25.89 -27.68 11.20
CA ARG A 789 -26.40 -29.07 11.22
C ARG A 789 -25.88 -29.82 10.00
N THR A 790 -25.47 -31.08 10.15
CA THR A 790 -24.95 -31.89 9.04
C THR A 790 -25.92 -32.00 7.86
N SER A 791 -27.23 -31.94 8.12
CA SER A 791 -28.30 -31.93 7.11
C SER A 791 -28.42 -30.64 6.31
N GLU A 792 -27.79 -29.54 6.73
CA GLU A 792 -27.82 -28.25 6.01
C GLU A 792 -26.75 -28.17 4.92
N TYR A 793 -25.72 -29.02 4.96
CA TYR A 793 -24.63 -28.98 3.98
C TYR A 793 -25.09 -29.60 2.66
N PRO A 794 -24.84 -28.94 1.52
CA PRO A 794 -25.12 -29.52 0.21
C PRO A 794 -24.13 -30.66 -0.06
N GLU A 795 -24.60 -31.68 -0.77
CA GLU A 795 -23.73 -32.70 -1.34
C GLU A 795 -22.98 -32.12 -2.54
N ILE A 796 -21.65 -32.13 -2.46
CA ILE A 796 -20.78 -31.56 -3.50
C ILE A 796 -20.63 -32.57 -4.63
N GLU A 797 -21.24 -32.26 -5.77
CA GLU A 797 -21.07 -33.00 -7.01
C GLU A 797 -19.76 -32.58 -7.68
N LYS A 798 -18.72 -33.37 -7.48
CA LYS A 798 -17.40 -33.11 -8.05
C LYS A 798 -17.45 -33.20 -9.58
N ILE A 799 -16.75 -32.27 -10.24
CA ILE A 799 -16.50 -32.37 -11.68
C ILE A 799 -15.48 -33.50 -11.88
N SER A 800 -15.93 -34.61 -12.48
CA SER A 800 -15.06 -35.78 -12.66
C SER A 800 -13.93 -35.48 -13.64
N GLN A 801 -12.78 -36.10 -13.40
CA GLN A 801 -11.62 -36.01 -14.30
C GLN A 801 -11.99 -36.44 -15.73
N GLN A 802 -12.83 -37.47 -15.88
CA GLN A 802 -13.36 -37.92 -17.17
C GLN A 802 -14.15 -36.84 -17.91
N LYS A 803 -14.94 -36.01 -17.20
CA LYS A 803 -15.66 -34.89 -17.82
C LYS A 803 -14.70 -33.81 -18.31
N LEU A 804 -13.64 -33.52 -17.56
CA LEU A 804 -12.61 -32.56 -17.97
C LEU A 804 -11.81 -33.08 -19.19
N GLU A 805 -11.46 -34.36 -19.20
CA GLU A 805 -10.77 -35.01 -20.33
C GLU A 805 -11.63 -34.97 -21.60
N ALA A 806 -12.93 -35.27 -21.50
CA ALA A 806 -13.85 -35.16 -22.62
C ALA A 806 -13.95 -33.73 -23.19
N MET A 807 -13.96 -32.71 -22.32
CA MET A 807 -13.94 -31.31 -22.77
C MET A 807 -12.64 -30.94 -23.49
N ASP A 808 -11.49 -31.44 -23.04
CA ASP A 808 -10.19 -31.22 -23.66
C ASP A 808 -10.08 -31.92 -25.04
N GLU A 809 -10.58 -33.15 -25.14
CA GLU A 809 -10.67 -33.87 -26.42
C GLU A 809 -11.57 -33.15 -27.44
N LEU A 810 -12.72 -32.63 -27.02
CA LEU A 810 -13.62 -31.84 -27.88
C LEU A 810 -12.97 -30.53 -28.35
N ILE A 811 -12.17 -29.87 -27.49
CA ILE A 811 -11.41 -28.68 -27.89
C ILE A 811 -10.38 -29.04 -28.96
N LYS A 812 -9.65 -30.14 -28.80
CA LYS A 812 -8.64 -30.62 -29.77
C LYS A 812 -9.29 -30.96 -31.11
N GLN A 813 -10.42 -31.67 -31.11
CA GLN A 813 -11.18 -32.01 -32.32
C GLN A 813 -11.66 -30.75 -33.08
N LYS A 814 -12.19 -29.74 -32.36
CA LYS A 814 -12.59 -28.46 -32.96
C LYS A 814 -11.40 -27.68 -33.53
N ALA A 815 -10.26 -27.71 -32.86
CA ALA A 815 -9.04 -27.03 -33.33
C ALA A 815 -8.47 -27.68 -34.61
N ASP A 816 -8.51 -29.01 -34.71
CA ASP A 816 -8.03 -29.74 -35.88
C ASP A 816 -8.96 -29.58 -37.10
N GLY A 817 -10.28 -29.52 -36.89
CA GLY A 817 -11.25 -29.23 -37.96
C GLY A 817 -11.08 -27.81 -38.54
N SER A 818 -10.78 -26.82 -37.69
CA SER A 818 -10.54 -25.43 -38.15
C SER A 818 -9.28 -25.26 -39.01
N LYS A 819 -8.32 -26.19 -38.93
CA LYS A 819 -7.10 -26.21 -39.76
C LYS A 819 -7.30 -26.89 -41.12
N GLN A 820 -8.38 -27.65 -41.31
CA GLN A 820 -8.70 -28.32 -42.59
C GLN A 820 -9.59 -27.46 -43.51
N GLU A 821 -10.26 -26.43 -42.98
CA GLU A 821 -11.09 -25.48 -43.74
C GLU A 821 -10.39 -24.15 -44.09
N SER A 822 -9.17 -23.93 -43.60
CA SER A 822 -8.27 -22.81 -43.94
C SER A 822 -7.18 -23.26 -44.89
#